data_AF-A0A948ZNA9-F1
#
_entry.id   AF-A0A948ZNA9-F1
#
_cell.length_a   1.000
_cell.length_b   1.000
_cell.length_c   1.000
_cell.angle_alpha   90.00
_cell.angle_beta   90.00
_cell.angle_gamma   90.00
#
_symmetry.space_group_name_H-M   'P 1'
#
loop_
_entity.id
_entity.type
_entity.pdbx_description
1 polymer ?
#
loop_
_entity_poly.entity_id
_entity_poly.type
_entity_poly.pdbx_seq_one_letter_code
_entity_poly.pdbx_strand_id
1 'polypeptide(L)'
;MDNRENWATEISRSVQSVRDSQFVTKTGVITEKALEIFHIPRSVQDIDVITLADEYNCALEATVVLFLMATRDGEPRTGAKLYSSGIGLLFWDINWTASTKATIWHLHQALKVGCKDDLDFVIKLAYCFVRAEKRGLAELWAKYFQVNYRVIQDALDEARNILASHHRMNALEEERDIDINIVGRIRQVFISAWQNKVTEITDDKPVPCLQVEKTKIAAISSHCICNQPKGKKVIMATAVDGVAIVGGYPRQMPAASFIVCLTKETKEKKKENLFIDQIIPIGSSVSVIREKKKALIGKITRLPSTISFAYKQTLDIDLSKEERLSLAEFTEGFLCSEFEEENYKVEVNWVGDDMADEAIIVGWTEKSGQPIAILAPIKNSDVKSNFEVGNWFEATVRKVVRDPSGKGGFVLISLNYDPDVSIEINTISLSPAGYGLEVLEGKTIDLCIESFDENGNPLLTNINQITKDLKVLREEISKSSEATKKSEKNYIELSALTTEINEDEEKAVVIITRKEGIIHFFEINQTYVPGKDLGNLRIGEEIVIRLISKTNGDEILVEYFAKEEIRDMPKGWGLNEIGDKVIVPLCLEDKDLEGWNVRPELIDFVKRHSWQYCLTVRIISLKERMSRLNEGMIVRATVKGIDQDGRGEDIVRVVFGDNIPGSIPGRFLSSPKVSEGDELSLCVRGVDPETGLIRLVDEKKEKEFQKKRKETAVQQIEESIAKMRTFLRNDEDFLVRLKEQLGKIQYGIDHAKTRSYAAEREVWKAQKISKIEEVKKQIQQWKEKISSAQRESRELK
;
A
#
# COMPACT_ATOMS: atom_id res chain seq x y z
N MET A 1 26.41 25.77 -21.48
CA MET A 1 26.69 24.93 -22.68
C MET A 1 25.63 25.24 -23.71
N ASP A 2 26.05 25.45 -24.94
CA ASP A 2 25.31 26.15 -26.00
C ASP A 2 24.11 25.31 -26.48
N ASN A 3 22.90 25.67 -26.06
CA ASN A 3 21.67 24.95 -26.38
C ASN A 3 21.35 24.96 -27.91
N ARG A 4 22.13 25.66 -28.73
CA ARG A 4 21.90 25.82 -30.18
C ARG A 4 21.83 24.49 -30.94
N GLU A 5 22.63 23.49 -30.58
CA GLU A 5 22.56 22.16 -31.24
C GLU A 5 21.27 21.41 -30.91
N ASN A 6 20.82 21.48 -29.64
CA ASN A 6 19.52 20.92 -29.24
C ASN A 6 18.37 21.61 -29.96
N TRP A 7 18.44 22.94 -30.10
CA TRP A 7 17.42 23.71 -30.81
C TRP A 7 17.43 23.43 -32.31
N ALA A 8 18.60 23.33 -32.96
CA ALA A 8 18.68 22.98 -34.38
C ALA A 8 18.13 21.58 -34.67
N THR A 9 18.37 20.63 -33.76
CA THR A 9 17.82 19.28 -33.83
C THR A 9 16.30 19.29 -33.65
N GLU A 10 15.78 20.01 -32.66
CA GLU A 10 14.34 20.11 -32.40
C GLU A 10 13.59 20.86 -33.50
N ILE A 11 14.18 21.92 -34.06
CA ILE A 11 13.65 22.65 -35.23
C ILE A 11 13.60 21.72 -36.44
N SER A 12 14.68 20.97 -36.71
CA SER A 12 14.72 20.04 -37.84
C SER A 12 13.68 18.93 -37.69
N ARG A 13 13.52 18.38 -36.47
CA ARG A 13 12.49 17.40 -36.13
C ARG A 13 11.08 17.96 -36.33
N SER A 14 10.85 19.18 -35.87
CA SER A 14 9.56 19.87 -36.00
C SER A 14 9.21 20.13 -37.47
N VAL A 15 10.15 20.63 -38.27
CA VAL A 15 9.95 20.88 -39.71
C VAL A 15 9.66 19.58 -40.46
N GLN A 16 10.34 18.49 -40.13
CA GLN A 16 10.08 17.19 -40.74
C GLN A 16 8.68 16.67 -40.36
N SER A 17 8.29 16.76 -39.09
CA SER A 17 6.94 16.38 -38.62
C SER A 17 5.83 17.16 -39.36
N VAL A 18 6.00 18.46 -39.54
CA VAL A 18 5.07 19.33 -40.28
C VAL A 18 4.98 18.93 -41.76
N ARG A 19 6.09 18.51 -42.38
CA ARG A 19 6.12 18.01 -43.77
C ARG A 19 5.47 16.64 -43.91
N ASP A 20 5.75 15.73 -42.98
CA ASP A 20 5.18 14.38 -42.96
C ASP A 20 3.65 14.44 -42.80
N SER A 21 3.16 15.43 -42.06
CA SER A 21 1.73 15.74 -41.89
C SER A 21 1.09 16.47 -43.10
N GLN A 22 1.88 16.74 -44.15
CA GLN A 22 1.48 17.46 -45.36
C GLN A 22 1.01 18.90 -45.13
N PHE A 23 1.34 19.53 -43.99
CA PHE A 23 0.96 20.91 -43.71
C PHE A 23 1.77 21.92 -44.53
N VAL A 24 2.98 21.53 -44.91
CA VAL A 24 3.85 22.33 -45.75
C VAL A 24 4.31 21.50 -46.93
N THR A 25 4.19 22.05 -48.13
CA THR A 25 4.65 21.41 -49.37
C THR A 25 6.16 21.17 -49.36
N LYS A 26 6.67 20.35 -50.28
CA LYS A 26 8.11 20.10 -50.44
C LYS A 26 8.94 21.37 -50.64
N THR A 27 8.33 22.46 -51.12
CA THR A 27 8.95 23.77 -51.34
C THR A 27 8.82 24.74 -50.16
N GLY A 28 8.17 24.35 -49.05
CA GLY A 28 8.02 25.21 -47.87
C GLY A 28 6.74 26.06 -47.86
N VAL A 29 5.81 25.87 -48.80
CA VAL A 29 4.53 26.61 -48.85
C VAL A 29 3.50 25.96 -47.94
N ILE A 30 2.85 26.75 -47.08
CA ILE A 30 1.74 26.34 -46.21
C ILE A 30 0.56 25.87 -47.09
N THR A 31 0.03 24.69 -46.81
CA THR A 31 -1.11 24.11 -47.55
C THR A 31 -2.44 24.67 -47.06
N GLU A 32 -3.50 24.52 -47.87
CA GLU A 32 -4.87 24.88 -47.48
C GLU A 32 -5.32 24.11 -46.23
N LYS A 33 -5.02 22.80 -46.18
CA LYS A 33 -5.17 21.94 -45.00
C LYS A 33 -4.51 22.54 -43.75
N ALA A 34 -3.30 23.10 -43.87
CA ALA A 34 -2.63 23.73 -42.75
C ALA A 34 -3.28 25.05 -42.30
N LEU A 35 -3.87 25.82 -43.23
CA LEU A 35 -4.59 27.05 -42.92
C LEU A 35 -5.95 26.76 -42.24
N GLU A 36 -6.64 25.71 -42.67
CA GLU A 36 -7.86 25.22 -42.02
C GLU A 36 -7.57 24.83 -40.57
N ILE A 37 -6.49 24.09 -40.36
CA ILE A 37 -6.10 23.53 -39.06
C ILE A 37 -5.46 24.55 -38.12
N PHE A 38 -4.83 25.62 -38.64
CA PHE A 38 -4.10 26.62 -37.84
C PHE A 38 -4.95 27.26 -36.73
N HIS A 39 -6.27 27.27 -36.89
CA HIS A 39 -7.21 27.84 -35.93
C HIS A 39 -7.68 26.87 -34.84
N ILE A 40 -7.31 25.59 -34.91
CA ILE A 40 -7.61 24.61 -33.87
C ILE A 40 -6.43 24.58 -32.88
N PRO A 41 -6.60 25.03 -31.62
CA PRO A 41 -5.54 25.02 -30.62
C PRO A 41 -5.36 23.60 -30.04
N ARG A 42 -4.98 22.64 -30.90
CA ARG A 42 -4.83 21.22 -30.56
C ARG A 42 -3.59 20.62 -31.19
N SER A 43 -3.20 19.45 -30.69
CA SER A 43 -2.06 18.72 -31.25
C SER A 43 -2.39 18.19 -32.64
N VAL A 44 -1.37 17.97 -33.48
CA VAL A 44 -1.53 17.41 -34.83
C VAL A 44 -2.30 16.09 -34.80
N GLN A 45 -2.05 15.25 -33.79
CA GLN A 45 -2.72 13.97 -33.62
C GLN A 45 -4.21 14.12 -33.24
N ASP A 46 -4.58 15.16 -32.51
CA ASP A 46 -5.98 15.45 -32.19
C ASP A 46 -6.72 16.00 -33.42
N ILE A 47 -6.02 16.78 -34.24
CA ILE A 47 -6.55 17.27 -35.50
C ILE A 47 -6.81 16.12 -36.48
N ASP A 48 -5.89 15.16 -36.59
CA ASP A 48 -6.10 13.95 -37.40
C ASP A 48 -7.35 13.17 -36.94
N VAL A 49 -7.60 13.13 -35.62
CA VAL A 49 -8.84 12.58 -35.05
C VAL A 49 -10.06 13.37 -35.52
N ILE A 50 -10.04 14.70 -35.49
CA ILE A 50 -11.17 15.53 -35.91
C ILE A 50 -11.45 15.35 -37.41
N THR A 51 -10.41 15.38 -38.26
CA THR A 51 -10.55 15.18 -39.71
C THR A 51 -11.12 13.80 -40.03
N LEU A 52 -10.59 12.74 -39.42
CA LEU A 52 -11.15 11.40 -39.59
C LEU A 52 -12.56 11.29 -39.00
N ALA A 53 -12.86 11.96 -37.89
CA ALA A 53 -14.20 11.95 -37.32
C ALA A 53 -15.23 12.59 -38.24
N ASP A 54 -14.86 13.61 -39.00
CA ASP A 54 -15.72 14.20 -40.04
C ASP A 54 -16.05 13.18 -41.14
N GLU A 55 -15.05 12.46 -41.66
CA GLU A 55 -15.25 11.38 -42.64
C GLU A 55 -16.19 10.27 -42.12
N TYR A 56 -16.13 9.99 -40.81
CA TYR A 56 -16.96 8.98 -40.14
C TYR A 56 -18.30 9.53 -39.61
N ASN A 57 -18.62 10.80 -39.88
CA ASN A 57 -19.82 11.51 -39.42
C ASN A 57 -20.01 11.49 -37.90
N CYS A 58 -18.92 11.71 -37.16
CA CYS A 58 -18.87 11.79 -35.70
C CYS A 58 -17.94 12.92 -35.19
N ALA A 59 -17.76 13.99 -35.99
CA ALA A 59 -16.89 15.12 -35.67
C ALA A 59 -17.27 15.83 -34.36
N LEU A 60 -18.58 16.03 -34.13
CA LEU A 60 -19.09 16.67 -32.91
C LEU A 60 -18.63 15.90 -31.66
N GLU A 61 -18.93 14.61 -31.61
CA GLU A 61 -18.65 13.78 -30.45
C GLU A 61 -17.15 13.57 -30.23
N ALA A 62 -16.38 13.35 -31.31
CA ALA A 62 -14.93 13.24 -31.21
C ALA A 62 -14.31 14.55 -30.68
N THR A 63 -14.76 15.71 -31.14
CA THR A 63 -14.29 17.01 -30.66
C THR A 63 -14.64 17.18 -29.18
N VAL A 64 -15.89 16.94 -28.79
CA VAL A 64 -16.33 16.99 -27.38
C VAL A 64 -15.46 16.09 -26.49
N VAL A 65 -15.20 14.85 -26.92
CA VAL A 65 -14.34 13.91 -26.18
C VAL A 65 -12.94 14.48 -26.01
N LEU A 66 -12.32 15.07 -27.04
CA LEU A 66 -10.97 15.65 -26.92
C LEU A 66 -10.91 16.78 -25.88
N PHE A 67 -11.95 17.62 -25.80
CA PHE A 67 -12.04 18.72 -24.82
C PHE A 67 -12.35 18.26 -23.39
N LEU A 68 -13.11 17.19 -23.24
CA LEU A 68 -13.37 16.57 -21.93
C LEU A 68 -12.24 15.65 -21.47
N MET A 69 -11.44 15.12 -22.39
CA MET A 69 -10.27 14.31 -22.07
C MET A 69 -9.13 15.18 -21.52
N ALA A 70 -8.86 16.32 -22.15
CA ALA A 70 -7.73 17.17 -21.80
C ALA A 70 -7.96 18.67 -22.12
N THR A 71 -7.26 19.53 -21.37
CA THR A 71 -7.14 20.97 -21.67
C THR A 71 -6.44 21.19 -23.03
N ARG A 72 -6.43 22.44 -23.51
CA ARG A 72 -5.72 22.81 -24.75
C ARG A 72 -4.21 22.53 -24.67
N ASP A 73 -3.64 22.69 -23.48
CA ASP A 73 -2.23 22.42 -23.20
C ASP A 73 -1.92 20.92 -23.01
N GLY A 74 -2.94 20.05 -23.15
CA GLY A 74 -2.79 18.61 -23.05
C GLY A 74 -2.85 18.06 -21.61
N GLU A 75 -3.18 18.89 -20.61
CA GLU A 75 -3.36 18.40 -19.25
C GLU A 75 -4.64 17.55 -19.15
N PRO A 76 -4.56 16.30 -18.66
CA PRO A 76 -5.75 15.44 -18.61
C PRO A 76 -6.75 15.94 -17.57
N ARG A 77 -8.03 15.75 -17.87
CA ARG A 77 -9.16 15.99 -16.95
C ARG A 77 -9.71 14.71 -16.32
N THR A 78 -9.20 13.56 -16.75
CA THR A 78 -9.60 12.20 -16.35
C THR A 78 -8.47 11.47 -15.60
N GLY A 79 -8.71 10.22 -15.19
CA GLY A 79 -7.72 9.40 -14.51
C GLY A 79 -7.16 10.06 -13.26
N ALA A 80 -5.84 10.22 -13.17
CA ALA A 80 -5.18 10.79 -12.00
C ALA A 80 -5.61 12.24 -11.68
N LYS A 81 -6.17 12.96 -12.66
CA LYS A 81 -6.66 14.34 -12.51
C LYS A 81 -8.18 14.46 -12.46
N LEU A 82 -8.91 13.34 -12.43
CA LEU A 82 -10.39 13.30 -12.46
C LEU A 82 -11.04 14.20 -11.41
N TYR A 83 -10.43 14.30 -10.22
CA TYR A 83 -10.90 15.06 -9.06
C TYR A 83 -10.10 16.33 -8.78
N SER A 84 -9.28 16.78 -9.73
CA SER A 84 -8.50 18.02 -9.56
C SER A 84 -9.45 19.22 -9.56
N SER A 85 -9.38 20.07 -8.53
CA SER A 85 -10.32 21.19 -8.32
C SER A 85 -10.39 22.18 -9.49
N GLY A 86 -9.30 22.36 -10.24
CA GLY A 86 -9.23 23.32 -11.35
C GLY A 86 -9.60 22.76 -12.73
N ILE A 87 -9.33 21.47 -12.98
CA ILE A 87 -9.42 20.90 -14.34
C ILE A 87 -10.18 19.57 -14.42
N GLY A 88 -10.40 18.90 -13.29
CA GLY A 88 -11.06 17.60 -13.23
C GLY A 88 -12.54 17.68 -13.57
N LEU A 89 -13.07 16.59 -14.14
CA LEU A 89 -14.48 16.50 -14.50
C LEU A 89 -15.40 16.32 -13.29
N LEU A 90 -14.90 15.76 -12.19
CA LEU A 90 -15.65 15.52 -10.96
C LEU A 90 -15.14 16.42 -9.83
N PHE A 91 -16.04 16.84 -8.97
CA PHE A 91 -15.71 17.63 -7.79
C PHE A 91 -15.56 16.73 -6.56
N TRP A 92 -14.53 16.98 -5.76
CA TRP A 92 -14.29 16.30 -4.49
C TRP A 92 -13.80 17.30 -3.45
N ASP A 93 -14.43 17.33 -2.29
CA ASP A 93 -13.98 18.13 -1.15
C ASP A 93 -13.45 17.24 -0.02
N ILE A 94 -12.20 17.48 0.37
CA ILE A 94 -11.54 16.75 1.45
C ILE A 94 -12.18 17.03 2.82
N ASN A 95 -12.90 18.14 2.96
CA ASN A 95 -13.53 18.59 4.20
C ASN A 95 -14.93 18.02 4.41
N TRP A 96 -15.48 17.28 3.45
CA TRP A 96 -16.73 16.57 3.65
C TRP A 96 -16.62 15.50 4.75
N THR A 97 -17.72 15.29 5.48
CA THR A 97 -17.83 14.15 6.42
C THR A 97 -17.80 12.82 5.66
N ALA A 98 -17.44 11.72 6.34
CA ALA A 98 -17.39 10.38 5.77
C ALA A 98 -18.71 9.97 5.10
N SER A 99 -19.86 10.34 5.68
CA SER A 99 -21.19 10.08 5.10
C SER A 99 -21.42 10.84 3.79
N THR A 100 -21.02 12.11 3.76
CA THR A 100 -21.08 12.92 2.53
C THR A 100 -20.14 12.34 1.47
N LYS A 101 -18.89 12.02 1.83
CA LYS A 101 -17.89 11.40 0.94
C LYS A 101 -18.37 10.07 0.37
N ALA A 102 -18.95 9.21 1.21
CA ALA A 102 -19.54 7.94 0.78
C ALA A 102 -20.66 8.18 -0.23
N THR A 103 -21.61 9.06 0.08
CA THR A 103 -22.73 9.40 -0.81
C THR A 103 -22.23 9.87 -2.18
N ILE A 104 -21.29 10.82 -2.21
CA ILE A 104 -20.71 11.34 -3.46
C ILE A 104 -19.91 10.27 -4.19
N TRP A 105 -19.14 9.47 -3.46
CA TRP A 105 -18.40 8.37 -4.04
C TRP A 105 -19.33 7.37 -4.74
N HIS A 106 -20.45 6.99 -4.10
CA HIS A 106 -21.46 6.11 -4.69
C HIS A 106 -22.08 6.72 -5.95
N LEU A 107 -22.43 8.01 -5.95
CA LEU A 107 -22.91 8.72 -7.15
C LEU A 107 -21.89 8.68 -8.28
N HIS A 108 -20.62 8.93 -7.98
CA HIS A 108 -19.55 8.86 -8.99
C HIS A 108 -19.31 7.45 -9.49
N GLN A 109 -19.39 6.43 -8.64
CA GLN A 109 -19.35 5.03 -9.10
C GLN A 109 -20.55 4.72 -10.01
N ALA A 110 -21.74 5.24 -9.70
CA ALA A 110 -22.94 5.09 -10.53
C ALA A 110 -22.74 5.67 -11.94
N LEU A 111 -22.16 6.87 -12.03
CA LEU A 111 -21.83 7.49 -13.32
C LEU A 111 -20.86 6.64 -14.15
N LYS A 112 -19.97 5.88 -13.50
CA LYS A 112 -19.01 4.98 -14.17
C LYS A 112 -19.62 3.64 -14.58
N VAL A 113 -20.70 3.20 -13.93
CA VAL A 113 -21.32 1.91 -14.23
C VAL A 113 -21.81 1.86 -15.68
N GLY A 114 -21.61 0.70 -16.32
CA GLY A 114 -21.96 0.47 -17.72
C GLY A 114 -20.89 0.94 -18.71
N CYS A 115 -20.02 1.89 -18.32
CA CYS A 115 -18.92 2.39 -19.14
C CYS A 115 -17.86 1.30 -19.32
N LYS A 116 -17.43 1.08 -20.56
CA LYS A 116 -16.35 0.12 -20.86
C LYS A 116 -14.97 0.69 -20.52
N ASP A 117 -14.80 1.97 -20.81
CA ASP A 117 -13.55 2.71 -20.77
C ASP A 117 -13.81 4.22 -20.53
N ASP A 118 -12.74 5.02 -20.48
CA ASP A 118 -12.86 6.47 -20.19
C ASP A 118 -13.62 7.22 -21.31
N LEU A 119 -13.60 6.71 -22.55
CA LEU A 119 -14.37 7.26 -23.67
C LEU A 119 -15.88 7.18 -23.42
N ASP A 120 -16.39 6.02 -23.03
CA ASP A 120 -17.81 5.84 -22.72
C ASP A 120 -18.26 6.75 -21.56
N PHE A 121 -17.38 7.00 -20.59
CA PHE A 121 -17.67 7.83 -19.43
C PHE A 121 -17.75 9.32 -19.77
N VAL A 122 -16.75 9.87 -20.47
CA VAL A 122 -16.78 11.31 -20.79
C VAL A 122 -17.94 11.66 -21.72
N ILE A 123 -18.29 10.78 -22.67
CA ILE A 123 -19.40 11.03 -23.57
C ILE A 123 -20.76 10.88 -22.86
N LYS A 124 -20.87 9.96 -21.89
CA LYS A 124 -22.02 9.87 -21.00
C LYS A 124 -22.21 11.16 -20.21
N LEU A 125 -21.14 11.70 -19.60
CA LEU A 125 -21.20 12.97 -18.88
C LEU A 125 -21.65 14.11 -19.79
N ALA A 126 -21.07 14.22 -20.99
CA ALA A 126 -21.45 15.22 -21.99
C ALA A 126 -22.93 15.13 -22.37
N TYR A 127 -23.41 13.92 -22.67
CA TYR A 127 -24.79 13.67 -23.04
C TYR A 127 -25.77 14.09 -21.93
N CYS A 128 -25.51 13.65 -20.69
CA CYS A 128 -26.35 14.00 -19.54
C CYS A 128 -26.35 15.51 -19.28
N PHE A 129 -25.19 16.17 -19.37
CA PHE A 129 -25.07 17.60 -19.15
C PHE A 129 -25.81 18.41 -20.21
N VAL A 130 -25.61 18.14 -21.51
CA VAL A 130 -26.29 18.85 -22.60
C VAL A 130 -27.81 18.68 -22.51
N ARG A 131 -28.27 17.48 -22.14
CA ARG A 131 -29.71 17.24 -21.91
C ARG A 131 -30.26 18.06 -20.76
N ALA A 132 -29.51 18.17 -19.65
CA ALA A 132 -29.89 19.01 -18.52
C ALA A 132 -29.86 20.50 -18.90
N GLU A 133 -28.87 20.93 -19.69
CA GLU A 133 -28.72 22.30 -20.21
C GLU A 133 -29.95 22.71 -21.04
N LYS A 134 -30.39 21.87 -21.98
CA LYS A 134 -31.60 22.10 -22.78
C LYS A 134 -32.87 22.24 -21.96
N ARG A 135 -32.88 21.72 -20.73
CA ARG A 135 -33.99 21.81 -19.77
C ARG A 135 -33.82 22.96 -18.77
N GLY A 136 -32.72 23.73 -18.84
CA GLY A 136 -32.39 24.76 -17.86
C GLY A 136 -31.95 24.21 -16.50
N LEU A 137 -31.48 22.96 -16.45
CA LEU A 137 -31.19 22.21 -15.23
C LEU A 137 -29.70 21.84 -15.07
N ALA A 138 -28.80 22.28 -15.96
CA ALA A 138 -27.40 21.86 -15.96
C ALA A 138 -26.66 22.13 -14.64
N GLU A 139 -26.82 23.32 -14.04
CA GLU A 139 -26.17 23.66 -12.78
C GLU A 139 -26.69 22.81 -11.61
N LEU A 140 -28.00 22.58 -11.54
CA LEU A 140 -28.62 21.72 -10.53
C LEU A 140 -28.17 20.26 -10.69
N TRP A 141 -28.13 19.76 -11.93
CA TRP A 141 -27.64 18.41 -12.24
C TRP A 141 -26.18 18.26 -11.82
N ALA A 142 -25.32 19.20 -12.21
CA ALA A 142 -23.91 19.18 -11.86
C ALA A 142 -23.70 19.27 -10.34
N LYS A 143 -24.48 20.09 -9.63
CA LYS A 143 -24.47 20.19 -8.17
C LYS A 143 -24.92 18.88 -7.50
N TYR A 144 -25.95 18.23 -8.01
CA TYR A 144 -26.43 16.96 -7.44
C TYR A 144 -25.40 15.85 -7.58
N PHE A 145 -24.84 15.67 -8.78
CA PHE A 145 -23.86 14.61 -9.07
C PHE A 145 -22.42 14.98 -8.72
N GLN A 146 -22.18 16.19 -8.17
CA GLN A 146 -20.84 16.74 -7.91
C GLN A 146 -19.92 16.63 -9.13
N VAL A 147 -20.44 17.09 -10.26
CA VAL A 147 -19.73 17.21 -11.53
C VAL A 147 -19.28 18.66 -11.68
N ASN A 148 -18.09 18.89 -12.22
CA ASN A 148 -17.54 20.24 -12.34
C ASN A 148 -18.24 21.02 -13.48
N TYR A 149 -19.28 21.76 -13.11
CA TYR A 149 -20.13 22.52 -14.03
C TYR A 149 -19.31 23.41 -14.99
N ARG A 150 -18.40 24.23 -14.44
CA ARG A 150 -17.60 25.17 -15.24
C ARG A 150 -16.71 24.44 -16.24
N VAL A 151 -16.02 23.40 -15.78
CA VAL A 151 -15.13 22.61 -16.64
C VAL A 151 -15.88 21.96 -17.81
N ILE A 152 -17.05 21.37 -17.56
CA ILE A 152 -17.84 20.74 -18.63
C ILE A 152 -18.38 21.81 -19.58
N GLN A 153 -18.94 22.90 -19.05
CA GLN A 153 -19.48 24.00 -19.86
C GLN A 153 -18.39 24.59 -20.76
N ASP A 154 -17.25 24.96 -20.20
CA ASP A 154 -16.12 25.51 -20.95
C ASP A 154 -15.64 24.54 -22.05
N ALA A 155 -15.53 23.24 -21.72
CA ALA A 155 -15.12 22.22 -22.70
C ALA A 155 -16.12 22.08 -23.86
N LEU A 156 -17.43 22.12 -23.57
CA LEU A 156 -18.48 22.03 -24.59
C LEU A 156 -18.54 23.29 -25.45
N ASP A 157 -18.43 24.46 -24.85
CA ASP A 157 -18.45 25.74 -25.57
C ASP A 157 -17.23 25.87 -26.48
N GLU A 158 -16.06 25.42 -26.02
CA GLU A 158 -14.86 25.35 -26.87
C GLU A 158 -15.06 24.39 -28.06
N ALA A 159 -15.62 23.21 -27.83
CA ALA A 159 -15.91 22.25 -28.89
C ALA A 159 -16.89 22.84 -29.92
N ARG A 160 -17.99 23.46 -29.47
CA ARG A 160 -18.99 24.14 -30.32
C ARG A 160 -18.36 25.27 -31.15
N ASN A 161 -17.53 26.09 -30.52
CA ASN A 161 -16.85 27.21 -31.19
C ASN A 161 -15.92 26.73 -32.31
N ILE A 162 -15.19 25.64 -32.08
CA ILE A 162 -14.31 25.06 -33.10
C ILE A 162 -15.12 24.51 -34.27
N LEU A 163 -16.17 23.75 -34.00
CA LEU A 163 -17.04 23.20 -35.05
C LEU A 163 -17.71 24.31 -35.88
N ALA A 164 -18.20 25.37 -35.21
CA ALA A 164 -18.77 26.53 -35.88
C ALA A 164 -17.75 27.28 -36.76
N SER A 165 -16.48 27.31 -36.35
CA SER A 165 -15.40 27.95 -37.11
C SER A 165 -14.93 27.13 -38.33
N HIS A 166 -14.99 25.80 -38.24
CA HIS A 166 -14.55 24.86 -39.29
C HIS A 166 -15.61 24.67 -40.38
N HIS A 167 -16.90 24.63 -40.01
CA HIS A 167 -18.01 24.57 -40.98
C HIS A 167 -18.32 25.96 -41.56
N ARG A 168 -17.34 26.61 -42.19
CA ARG A 168 -17.62 27.74 -43.09
C ARG A 168 -18.27 27.19 -44.35
N MET A 169 -19.58 27.39 -44.43
CA MET A 169 -20.49 27.14 -45.56
C MET A 169 -21.24 25.79 -45.51
N ASN A 170 -22.56 25.93 -45.33
CA ASN A 170 -23.64 24.95 -45.49
C ASN A 170 -24.04 24.15 -44.24
N ALA A 171 -24.68 24.87 -43.32
CA ALA A 171 -26.03 24.64 -42.76
C ALA A 171 -26.00 25.14 -41.31
N LEU A 172 -26.74 26.14 -40.81
CA LEU A 172 -28.21 26.24 -40.68
C LEU A 172 -28.97 24.93 -40.40
N GLU A 173 -28.27 23.80 -40.26
CA GLU A 173 -28.82 22.56 -39.75
C GLU A 173 -28.69 22.61 -38.24
N GLU A 174 -29.80 22.27 -37.60
CA GLU A 174 -30.10 22.27 -36.17
C GLU A 174 -28.91 21.87 -35.30
N GLU A 175 -28.81 22.47 -34.09
CA GLU A 175 -27.91 22.02 -33.03
C GLU A 175 -28.13 20.51 -32.77
N ARG A 176 -27.40 19.67 -33.50
CA ARG A 176 -27.52 18.22 -33.40
C ARG A 176 -27.11 17.79 -32.00
N ASP A 177 -27.92 16.94 -31.40
CA ASP A 177 -27.62 16.32 -30.12
C ASP A 177 -26.42 15.36 -30.24
N ILE A 178 -25.74 15.17 -29.11
CA ILE A 178 -24.71 14.14 -28.97
C ILE A 178 -25.36 12.78 -29.21
N ASP A 179 -24.93 12.06 -30.25
CA ASP A 179 -25.41 10.71 -30.52
C ASP A 179 -24.53 9.67 -29.81
N ILE A 180 -25.10 8.97 -28.83
CA ILE A 180 -24.38 7.94 -28.07
C ILE A 180 -24.13 6.67 -28.91
N ASN A 181 -24.88 6.44 -29.99
CA ASN A 181 -24.78 5.21 -30.77
C ASN A 181 -23.53 5.19 -31.66
N ILE A 182 -22.88 6.34 -31.86
CA ILE A 182 -21.69 6.47 -32.68
C ILE A 182 -20.38 6.38 -31.88
N VAL A 183 -20.43 6.12 -30.57
CA VAL A 183 -19.22 5.89 -29.74
C VAL A 183 -18.34 4.77 -30.31
N GLY A 184 -18.96 3.76 -30.94
CA GLY A 184 -18.25 2.72 -31.70
C GLY A 184 -17.41 3.29 -32.86
N ARG A 185 -17.92 4.31 -33.56
CA ARG A 185 -17.22 4.99 -34.67
C ARG A 185 -16.07 5.85 -34.15
N ILE A 186 -16.29 6.62 -33.08
CA ILE A 186 -15.23 7.43 -32.44
C ILE A 186 -14.05 6.53 -32.06
N ARG A 187 -14.34 5.34 -31.52
CA ARG A 187 -13.30 4.36 -31.19
C ARG A 187 -12.51 3.90 -32.42
N GLN A 188 -13.15 3.70 -33.57
CA GLN A 188 -12.45 3.39 -34.83
C GLN A 188 -11.60 4.56 -35.33
N VAL A 189 -12.10 5.79 -35.19
CA VAL A 189 -11.34 7.00 -35.49
C VAL A 189 -10.08 7.06 -34.64
N PHE A 190 -10.19 6.87 -33.32
CA PHE A 190 -9.03 6.88 -32.42
C PHE A 190 -8.03 5.77 -32.76
N ILE A 191 -8.49 4.56 -33.10
CA ILE A 191 -7.61 3.47 -33.56
C ILE A 191 -6.84 3.86 -34.82
N SER A 192 -7.52 4.53 -35.76
CA SER A 192 -6.97 4.90 -37.05
C SER A 192 -5.98 6.07 -36.95
N ALA A 193 -6.33 7.09 -36.16
CA ALA A 193 -5.52 8.29 -35.95
C ALA A 193 -4.32 8.05 -35.02
N TRP A 194 -4.49 7.22 -33.98
CA TRP A 194 -3.49 7.05 -32.92
C TRP A 194 -2.88 5.64 -32.89
N GLN A 195 -2.52 5.10 -34.05
CA GLN A 195 -1.89 3.77 -34.17
C GLN A 195 -0.61 3.65 -33.32
N ASN A 196 0.13 4.74 -33.17
CA ASN A 196 1.34 4.85 -32.35
C ASN A 196 1.08 4.90 -30.83
N LYS A 197 -0.17 5.13 -30.39
CA LYS A 197 -0.59 5.09 -28.98
C LYS A 197 -1.22 3.76 -28.57
N VAL A 198 -1.29 2.79 -29.48
CA VAL A 198 -1.80 1.45 -29.19
C VAL A 198 -0.77 0.68 -28.38
N THR A 199 -1.19 0.24 -27.19
CA THR A 199 -0.36 -0.49 -26.23
C THR A 199 -1.11 -1.72 -25.72
N GLU A 200 -0.41 -2.64 -25.07
CA GLU A 200 -0.97 -3.86 -24.49
C GLU A 200 -0.95 -3.80 -22.96
N ILE A 201 -2.02 -4.29 -22.33
CA ILE A 201 -2.10 -4.42 -20.87
C ILE A 201 -1.29 -5.65 -20.43
N THR A 202 -0.26 -5.41 -19.61
CA THR A 202 0.58 -6.44 -18.98
C THR A 202 0.22 -6.62 -17.51
N ASP A 203 0.30 -7.87 -17.02
CA ASP A 203 0.16 -8.18 -15.59
C ASP A 203 1.47 -7.89 -14.86
N ASP A 204 1.58 -6.70 -14.29
CA ASP A 204 2.39 -6.51 -13.09
C ASP A 204 1.41 -6.26 -11.94
N LYS A 205 1.36 -7.17 -10.97
CA LYS A 205 0.66 -6.88 -9.72
C LYS A 205 1.57 -5.94 -8.91
N PRO A 206 1.07 -4.85 -8.31
CA PRO A 206 -0.35 -4.55 -8.04
C PRO A 206 -1.07 -3.60 -9.03
N VAL A 207 -0.39 -2.98 -10.00
CA VAL A 207 -1.00 -2.00 -10.92
C VAL A 207 -0.87 -2.48 -12.36
N PRO A 208 -1.98 -2.69 -13.11
CA PRO A 208 -1.89 -3.06 -14.50
C PRO A 208 -1.10 -2.00 -15.27
N CYS A 209 -0.13 -2.48 -16.05
CA CYS A 209 0.81 -1.62 -16.76
C CYS A 209 0.59 -1.72 -18.27
N LEU A 210 1.02 -0.69 -18.98
CA LEU A 210 0.97 -0.57 -20.43
C LEU A 210 2.39 -0.61 -20.99
N GLN A 211 2.64 -1.53 -21.92
CA GLN A 211 3.92 -1.60 -22.63
C GLN A 211 3.95 -0.61 -23.80
N VAL A 212 4.57 0.54 -23.58
CA VAL A 212 4.82 1.56 -24.60
C VAL A 212 6.17 1.25 -25.26
N GLU A 213 6.16 0.80 -26.52
CA GLU A 213 7.37 0.32 -27.22
C GLU A 213 8.02 -0.91 -26.53
N LYS A 214 9.12 -1.46 -27.06
CA LYS A 214 9.72 -2.69 -26.48
C LYS A 214 10.29 -2.50 -25.06
N THR A 215 10.35 -1.28 -24.51
CA THR A 215 11.10 -0.97 -23.28
C THR A 215 10.45 -0.01 -22.29
N LYS A 216 9.38 0.74 -22.61
CA LYS A 216 8.77 1.69 -21.66
C LYS A 216 7.48 1.10 -21.06
N ILE A 217 7.25 1.38 -19.78
CA ILE A 217 6.10 0.88 -19.01
C ILE A 217 5.38 2.09 -18.43
N ALA A 218 4.05 2.12 -18.54
CA ALA A 218 3.20 3.12 -17.92
C ALA A 218 2.18 2.45 -16.99
N ALA A 219 1.85 3.07 -15.86
CA ALA A 219 0.85 2.56 -14.94
C ALA A 219 -0.56 2.97 -15.36
N ILE A 220 -1.58 2.17 -15.07
CA ILE A 220 -2.98 2.60 -15.22
C ILE A 220 -3.43 3.29 -13.93
N SER A 221 -3.91 4.53 -14.01
CA SER A 221 -4.49 5.22 -12.84
C SER A 221 -5.67 4.43 -12.26
N SER A 222 -5.76 4.35 -10.93
CA SER A 222 -6.89 3.73 -10.23
C SER A 222 -8.24 4.43 -10.48
N HIS A 223 -8.22 5.63 -11.07
CA HIS A 223 -9.41 6.39 -11.42
C HIS A 223 -9.85 6.22 -12.87
N CYS A 224 -8.99 5.66 -13.73
CA CYS A 224 -9.36 5.27 -15.09
C CYS A 224 -10.40 4.16 -15.06
N ILE A 225 -11.31 4.19 -16.03
CA ILE A 225 -12.30 3.14 -16.22
C ILE A 225 -11.67 2.15 -17.20
N CYS A 226 -11.40 0.93 -16.73
CA CYS A 226 -10.88 -0.13 -17.58
C CYS A 226 -11.30 -1.50 -17.06
N ASN A 227 -12.36 -2.06 -17.64
CA ASN A 227 -12.89 -3.37 -17.25
C ASN A 227 -12.30 -4.53 -18.09
N GLN A 228 -11.11 -4.36 -18.67
CA GLN A 228 -10.54 -5.35 -19.60
C GLN A 228 -9.58 -6.35 -18.93
N PRO A 229 -9.63 -7.64 -19.34
CA PRO A 229 -8.66 -8.65 -18.92
C PRO A 229 -7.30 -8.49 -19.62
N LYS A 230 -6.29 -9.17 -19.07
CA LYS A 230 -4.90 -9.27 -19.56
C LYS A 230 -4.77 -9.48 -21.08
N GLY A 231 -3.73 -8.87 -21.68
CA GLY A 231 -3.33 -9.12 -23.08
C GLY A 231 -4.24 -8.45 -24.12
N LYS A 232 -5.11 -7.53 -23.69
CA LYS A 232 -5.92 -6.71 -24.58
C LYS A 232 -5.16 -5.46 -24.97
N LYS A 233 -5.35 -5.07 -26.24
CA LYS A 233 -4.84 -3.80 -26.75
C LYS A 233 -5.75 -2.66 -26.31
N VAL A 234 -5.14 -1.56 -25.91
CA VAL A 234 -5.80 -0.32 -25.56
C VAL A 234 -5.08 0.85 -26.21
N ILE A 235 -5.75 1.99 -26.29
CA ILE A 235 -5.12 3.27 -26.61
C ILE A 235 -4.89 4.00 -25.30
N MET A 236 -3.65 4.41 -25.05
CA MET A 236 -3.31 5.35 -23.99
C MET A 236 -3.29 6.76 -24.59
N ALA A 237 -4.40 7.48 -24.50
CA ALA A 237 -4.53 8.77 -25.18
C ALA A 237 -3.74 9.88 -24.47
N THR A 238 -3.80 9.88 -23.13
CA THR A 238 -3.10 10.82 -22.25
C THR A 238 -2.47 10.09 -21.06
N ALA A 239 -1.39 10.64 -20.54
CA ALA A 239 -0.72 10.19 -19.34
C ALA A 239 -0.11 11.38 -18.59
N VAL A 240 0.07 11.25 -17.28
CA VAL A 240 0.81 12.21 -16.44
C VAL A 240 1.90 11.48 -15.69
N ASP A 241 3.04 12.12 -15.48
CA ASP A 241 4.07 11.55 -14.64
C ASP A 241 3.57 11.43 -13.20
N GLY A 242 3.76 10.26 -12.61
CA GLY A 242 3.38 9.99 -11.24
C GLY A 242 4.19 8.84 -10.65
N VAL A 243 4.00 8.61 -9.36
CA VAL A 243 4.58 7.46 -8.67
C VAL A 243 3.63 6.28 -8.80
N ALA A 244 4.14 5.17 -9.33
CA ALA A 244 3.43 3.90 -9.39
C ALA A 244 4.23 2.79 -8.72
N ILE A 245 3.53 1.77 -8.22
CA ILE A 245 4.15 0.62 -7.56
C ILE A 245 4.31 -0.51 -8.59
N VAL A 246 5.55 -0.79 -8.97
CA VAL A 246 5.89 -1.88 -9.93
C VAL A 246 6.84 -2.87 -9.28
N GLY A 247 6.39 -4.12 -9.17
CA GLY A 247 7.14 -5.18 -8.46
C GLY A 247 7.38 -4.86 -6.98
N GLY A 248 6.50 -4.07 -6.36
CA GLY A 248 6.63 -3.59 -4.97
C GLY A 248 7.50 -2.35 -4.80
N TYR A 249 8.10 -1.80 -5.86
CA TYR A 249 8.93 -0.59 -5.76
C TYR A 249 8.16 0.64 -6.22
N PRO A 250 8.22 1.77 -5.48
CA PRO A 250 7.79 3.05 -6.02
C PRO A 250 8.70 3.41 -7.20
N ARG A 251 8.11 3.81 -8.32
CA ARG A 251 8.85 4.26 -9.50
C ARG A 251 8.11 5.43 -10.13
N GLN A 252 8.87 6.47 -10.46
CA GLN A 252 8.36 7.56 -11.29
C GLN A 252 8.16 7.03 -12.71
N MET A 253 6.92 7.03 -13.17
CA MET A 253 6.58 6.64 -14.54
C MET A 253 5.29 7.31 -15.01
N PRO A 254 5.03 7.33 -16.33
CA PRO A 254 3.77 7.83 -16.84
C PRO A 254 2.60 7.00 -16.29
N ALA A 255 1.58 7.66 -15.80
CA ALA A 255 0.31 7.09 -15.38
C ALA A 255 -0.77 7.45 -16.41
N ALA A 256 -1.32 6.45 -17.09
CA ALA A 256 -2.41 6.61 -18.03
C ALA A 256 -3.59 7.31 -17.35
N SER A 257 -4.08 8.36 -18.02
CA SER A 257 -5.19 9.18 -17.53
C SER A 257 -6.42 9.09 -18.42
N PHE A 258 -6.29 8.60 -19.65
CA PHE A 258 -7.41 8.30 -20.52
C PHE A 258 -7.11 7.06 -21.36
N ILE A 259 -7.91 6.01 -21.16
CA ILE A 259 -7.77 4.72 -21.81
C ILE A 259 -8.99 4.43 -22.69
N VAL A 260 -8.74 3.90 -23.89
CA VAL A 260 -9.78 3.40 -24.79
C VAL A 260 -9.53 1.94 -25.14
N CYS A 261 -10.51 1.09 -24.87
CA CYS A 261 -10.39 -0.35 -24.97
C CYS A 261 -10.68 -0.86 -26.39
N LEU A 262 -9.72 -1.57 -26.99
CA LEU A 262 -9.82 -2.11 -28.35
C LEU A 262 -10.33 -3.56 -28.32
N THR A 263 -11.65 -3.76 -28.21
CA THR A 263 -12.24 -5.11 -28.28
C THR A 263 -12.77 -5.40 -29.67
N LYS A 264 -12.53 -6.63 -30.15
CA LYS A 264 -13.13 -7.15 -31.40
C LYS A 264 -14.62 -7.47 -31.27
N GLU A 265 -15.11 -7.65 -30.04
CA GLU A 265 -16.51 -7.92 -29.78
C GLU A 265 -17.28 -6.60 -29.64
N THR A 266 -18.05 -6.28 -30.67
CA THR A 266 -19.18 -5.34 -30.68
C THR A 266 -20.46 -6.08 -30.29
N LYS A 267 -20.48 -6.79 -29.16
CA LYS A 267 -21.79 -7.00 -28.53
C LYS A 267 -22.21 -5.62 -28.06
N GLU A 268 -23.04 -4.96 -28.86
CA GLU A 268 -23.63 -3.67 -28.50
C GLU A 268 -24.18 -3.81 -27.08
N LYS A 269 -23.53 -3.14 -26.12
CA LYS A 269 -24.12 -2.97 -24.81
C LYS A 269 -25.43 -2.21 -25.06
N LYS A 270 -26.53 -2.70 -24.49
CA LYS A 270 -27.79 -1.96 -24.55
C LYS A 270 -27.56 -0.54 -24.03
N LYS A 271 -28.05 0.47 -24.74
CA LYS A 271 -27.98 1.90 -24.33
C LYS A 271 -28.45 2.06 -22.88
N GLU A 272 -29.50 1.32 -22.50
CA GLU A 272 -30.03 1.19 -21.12
C GLU A 272 -28.95 0.97 -20.07
N ASN A 273 -27.98 0.07 -20.35
CA ASN A 273 -26.95 -0.29 -19.39
C ASN A 273 -25.97 0.85 -19.12
N LEU A 274 -25.72 1.72 -20.10
CA LEU A 274 -24.81 2.85 -19.96
C LEU A 274 -25.41 3.94 -19.06
N PHE A 275 -26.74 4.09 -19.07
CA PHE A 275 -27.45 5.15 -18.35
C PHE A 275 -28.26 4.64 -17.17
N ILE A 276 -27.96 3.45 -16.65
CA ILE A 276 -28.81 2.82 -15.63
C ILE A 276 -28.99 3.69 -14.37
N ASP A 277 -27.98 4.47 -14.00
CA ASP A 277 -28.00 5.44 -12.91
C ASP A 277 -28.85 6.69 -13.21
N GLN A 278 -29.10 6.98 -14.49
CA GLN A 278 -29.99 8.06 -14.96
C GLN A 278 -31.40 7.54 -15.28
N ILE A 279 -31.62 6.23 -15.16
CA ILE A 279 -32.93 5.57 -15.25
C ILE A 279 -33.42 5.29 -13.83
N ILE A 280 -32.55 4.73 -12.98
CA ILE A 280 -32.83 4.32 -11.62
C ILE A 280 -31.73 4.88 -10.70
N PRO A 281 -31.86 6.13 -10.24
CA PRO A 281 -30.79 6.81 -9.51
C PRO A 281 -30.58 6.23 -8.11
N ILE A 282 -29.34 6.34 -7.61
CA ILE A 282 -29.01 5.99 -6.22
C ILE A 282 -29.87 6.81 -5.26
N GLY A 283 -30.33 6.17 -4.18
CA GLY A 283 -31.25 6.74 -3.20
C GLY A 283 -32.72 6.50 -3.53
N SER A 284 -33.05 6.00 -4.73
CA SER A 284 -34.42 5.64 -5.07
C SER A 284 -34.90 4.44 -4.26
N SER A 285 -36.15 4.49 -3.82
CA SER A 285 -36.87 3.33 -3.31
C SER A 285 -37.44 2.54 -4.48
N VAL A 286 -37.31 1.21 -4.43
CA VAL A 286 -37.76 0.30 -5.49
C VAL A 286 -38.50 -0.89 -4.91
N SER A 287 -39.44 -1.44 -5.68
CA SER A 287 -39.99 -2.76 -5.41
C SER A 287 -39.09 -3.86 -5.98
N VAL A 288 -39.03 -5.00 -5.30
CA VAL A 288 -38.19 -6.14 -5.69
C VAL A 288 -39.05 -7.33 -6.10
N ILE A 289 -38.83 -7.84 -7.31
CA ILE A 289 -39.52 -9.01 -7.86
C ILE A 289 -38.58 -10.21 -7.78
N ARG A 290 -39.07 -11.33 -7.24
CA ARG A 290 -38.30 -12.58 -7.14
C ARG A 290 -38.64 -13.50 -8.30
N GLU A 291 -37.66 -13.74 -9.18
CA GLU A 291 -37.79 -14.67 -10.30
C GLU A 291 -36.78 -15.82 -10.16
N LYS A 292 -37.29 -17.02 -9.87
CA LYS A 292 -36.47 -18.25 -9.68
C LYS A 292 -35.42 -18.08 -8.57
N LYS A 293 -34.13 -17.97 -8.94
CA LYS A 293 -32.97 -17.82 -8.05
C LYS A 293 -32.41 -16.38 -8.05
N LYS A 294 -33.10 -15.44 -8.69
CA LYS A 294 -32.67 -14.04 -8.82
C LYS A 294 -33.71 -13.11 -8.21
N ALA A 295 -33.24 -12.00 -7.67
CA ALA A 295 -34.06 -10.85 -7.34
C ALA A 295 -33.81 -9.77 -8.40
N LEU A 296 -34.89 -9.09 -8.81
CA LEU A 296 -34.88 -8.08 -9.86
C LEU A 296 -35.56 -6.80 -9.36
N ILE A 297 -35.16 -5.64 -9.87
CA ILE A 297 -35.92 -4.40 -9.70
C ILE A 297 -37.23 -4.50 -10.48
N GLY A 298 -38.36 -4.29 -9.79
CA GLY A 298 -39.68 -4.15 -10.37
C GLY A 298 -39.90 -2.73 -10.89
N LYS A 299 -40.22 -1.80 -9.98
CA LYS A 299 -40.45 -0.38 -10.28
C LYS A 299 -39.84 0.54 -9.23
N ILE A 300 -39.64 1.80 -9.59
CA ILE A 300 -39.32 2.86 -8.65
C ILE A 300 -40.59 3.23 -7.88
N THR A 301 -40.55 3.16 -6.56
CA THR A 301 -41.65 3.55 -5.67
C THR A 301 -41.47 4.98 -5.16
N ARG A 302 -40.23 5.44 -5.01
CA ARG A 302 -39.88 6.81 -4.61
C ARG A 302 -38.55 7.23 -5.21
N LEU A 303 -38.47 8.46 -5.69
CA LEU A 303 -37.21 9.06 -6.15
C LEU A 303 -36.27 9.40 -4.98
N PRO A 304 -34.97 9.65 -5.26
CA PRO A 304 -34.01 10.02 -4.24
C PRO A 304 -34.42 11.29 -3.50
N SER A 305 -34.12 11.35 -2.21
CA SER A 305 -34.27 12.57 -1.42
C SER A 305 -33.16 13.58 -1.73
N THR A 306 -33.37 14.83 -1.31
CA THR A 306 -32.35 15.87 -1.27
C THR A 306 -31.11 15.37 -0.53
N ILE A 307 -29.93 15.62 -1.10
CA ILE A 307 -28.66 15.34 -0.47
C ILE A 307 -28.27 16.54 0.38
N SER A 308 -27.88 16.26 1.63
CA SER A 308 -27.31 17.24 2.54
C SER A 308 -25.80 17.06 2.58
N PHE A 309 -25.06 18.07 2.13
CA PHE A 309 -23.61 18.08 2.21
C PHE A 309 -23.18 18.59 3.57
N ALA A 310 -22.61 17.71 4.38
CA ALA A 310 -22.07 18.04 5.69
C ALA A 310 -20.54 18.16 5.62
N TYR A 311 -20.02 19.24 6.21
CA TYR A 311 -18.60 19.52 6.32
C TYR A 311 -18.09 19.24 7.74
N LYS A 312 -16.81 18.88 7.85
CA LYS A 312 -16.10 18.76 9.13
C LYS A 312 -16.09 20.12 9.83
N GLN A 313 -16.21 20.12 11.15
CA GLN A 313 -16.35 21.33 11.97
C GLN A 313 -15.14 22.29 11.88
N THR A 314 -13.98 21.80 11.42
CA THR A 314 -12.67 22.48 11.38
C THR A 314 -12.48 23.49 10.26
N LEU A 315 -13.53 23.97 9.60
CA LEU A 315 -13.35 25.06 8.64
C LEU A 315 -12.96 26.33 9.42
N ASP A 316 -11.73 26.84 9.18
CA ASP A 316 -11.21 28.16 9.62
C ASP A 316 -11.99 29.34 8.97
N ILE A 317 -13.15 29.06 8.40
CA ILE A 317 -14.05 30.00 7.77
C ILE A 317 -15.24 30.13 8.71
N ASP A 318 -15.51 31.36 9.16
CA ASP A 318 -16.70 31.78 9.91
C ASP A 318 -17.98 31.59 9.05
N LEU A 319 -18.23 30.37 8.60
CA LEU A 319 -19.48 29.97 7.97
C LEU A 319 -20.49 29.67 9.08
N SER A 320 -21.60 30.36 9.04
CA SER A 320 -22.77 30.08 9.88
C SER A 320 -23.22 28.62 9.75
N LYS A 321 -23.96 28.13 10.73
CA LYS A 321 -24.48 26.75 10.74
C LYS A 321 -25.29 26.41 9.47
N GLU A 322 -25.97 27.40 8.90
CA GLU A 322 -26.74 27.28 7.66
C GLU A 322 -25.85 27.26 6.41
N GLU A 323 -24.70 27.95 6.43
CA GLU A 323 -23.71 27.92 5.33
C GLU A 323 -22.88 26.63 5.30
N ARG A 324 -22.79 25.90 6.43
CA ARG A 324 -22.11 24.59 6.54
C ARG A 324 -22.91 23.42 5.99
N LEU A 325 -24.16 23.65 5.58
CA LEU A 325 -25.05 22.66 5.00
C LEU A 325 -25.49 23.17 3.63
N SER A 326 -24.93 22.59 2.56
CA SER A 326 -25.45 22.85 1.22
C SER A 326 -26.37 21.70 0.80
N LEU A 327 -27.54 22.06 0.27
CA LEU A 327 -28.53 21.10 -0.21
C LEU A 327 -28.42 20.96 -1.73
N ALA A 328 -28.52 19.72 -2.21
CA ALA A 328 -28.75 19.42 -3.63
C ALA A 328 -30.02 18.59 -3.79
N GLU A 329 -31.01 19.20 -4.45
CA GLU A 329 -32.29 18.56 -4.72
C GLU A 329 -32.20 17.69 -5.98
N PHE A 330 -32.78 16.50 -5.90
CA PHE A 330 -33.00 15.69 -7.09
C PHE A 330 -34.22 16.21 -7.86
N THR A 331 -34.19 16.15 -9.19
CA THR A 331 -35.33 16.53 -10.03
C THR A 331 -35.59 15.44 -11.08
N GLU A 332 -36.86 15.11 -11.32
CA GLU A 332 -37.28 14.16 -12.38
C GLU A 332 -36.72 14.53 -13.76
N GLY A 333 -36.49 15.83 -14.00
CA GLY A 333 -35.84 16.34 -15.21
C GLY A 333 -34.44 15.80 -15.45
N PHE A 334 -33.79 15.18 -14.46
CA PHE A 334 -32.49 14.49 -14.62
C PHE A 334 -32.66 13.11 -15.28
N LEU A 335 -33.84 12.49 -15.19
CA LEU A 335 -34.07 11.15 -15.68
C LEU A 335 -34.09 11.08 -17.21
N CYS A 336 -33.61 9.94 -17.72
CA CYS A 336 -33.71 9.57 -19.12
C CYS A 336 -35.14 9.09 -19.47
N SER A 337 -36.05 10.02 -19.73
CA SER A 337 -37.46 9.85 -20.16
C SER A 337 -37.72 8.99 -21.41
N GLU A 338 -36.71 8.38 -22.02
CA GLU A 338 -36.83 7.48 -23.18
C GLU A 338 -37.08 6.02 -22.79
N PHE A 339 -36.96 5.67 -21.51
CA PHE A 339 -37.08 4.29 -21.04
C PHE A 339 -38.45 4.12 -20.36
N GLU A 340 -39.34 3.34 -20.98
CA GLU A 340 -40.71 3.09 -20.50
C GLU A 340 -40.69 2.50 -19.07
N GLU A 341 -41.50 3.08 -18.18
CA GLU A 341 -41.48 2.90 -16.72
C GLU A 341 -41.89 1.49 -16.21
N GLU A 342 -42.13 0.53 -17.10
CA GLU A 342 -42.76 -0.74 -16.75
C GLU A 342 -41.81 -1.95 -16.88
N ASN A 343 -41.07 -2.22 -15.80
CA ASN A 343 -40.19 -3.38 -15.53
C ASN A 343 -38.73 -3.23 -15.98
N TYR A 344 -37.92 -2.62 -15.11
CA TYR A 344 -36.49 -2.49 -15.29
C TYR A 344 -35.73 -3.84 -15.38
N LYS A 345 -36.25 -4.91 -14.74
CA LYS A 345 -35.66 -6.28 -14.74
C LYS A 345 -34.13 -6.31 -14.53
N VAL A 346 -33.63 -5.39 -13.73
CA VAL A 346 -32.21 -5.30 -13.37
C VAL A 346 -31.94 -6.24 -12.20
N GLU A 347 -30.91 -7.08 -12.31
CA GLU A 347 -30.50 -7.98 -11.22
C GLU A 347 -30.01 -7.18 -10.02
N VAL A 348 -30.30 -7.68 -8.82
CA VAL A 348 -29.95 -7.01 -7.57
C VAL A 348 -29.06 -7.87 -6.69
N ASN A 349 -28.13 -7.23 -6.01
CA ASN A 349 -27.41 -7.78 -4.87
C ASN A 349 -27.93 -7.10 -3.61
N TRP A 350 -28.31 -7.90 -2.62
CA TRP A 350 -28.71 -7.39 -1.32
C TRP A 350 -27.49 -7.13 -0.44
N VAL A 351 -27.55 -6.05 0.32
CA VAL A 351 -26.62 -5.84 1.41
C VAL A 351 -27.30 -6.27 2.71
N GLY A 352 -26.74 -7.30 3.35
CA GLY A 352 -27.36 -7.99 4.48
C GLY A 352 -28.30 -9.14 4.06
N ASP A 353 -28.84 -9.83 5.06
CA ASP A 353 -29.69 -11.02 4.86
C ASP A 353 -31.19 -10.70 4.75
N ASP A 354 -31.59 -9.47 5.09
CA ASP A 354 -32.99 -9.04 5.09
C ASP A 354 -33.45 -8.61 3.69
N MET A 355 -34.04 -9.56 2.97
CA MET A 355 -34.62 -9.33 1.65
C MET A 355 -36.08 -8.91 1.79
N ALA A 356 -36.34 -7.61 1.73
CA ALA A 356 -37.67 -7.02 1.72
C ALA A 356 -38.28 -6.96 0.28
N ASP A 357 -39.59 -6.73 0.19
CA ASP A 357 -40.26 -6.50 -1.10
C ASP A 357 -40.09 -5.05 -1.60
N GLU A 358 -39.65 -4.15 -0.72
CA GLU A 358 -39.22 -2.79 -1.03
C GLU A 358 -37.82 -2.51 -0.46
N ALA A 359 -37.00 -1.79 -1.21
CA ALA A 359 -35.61 -1.50 -0.86
C ALA A 359 -35.18 -0.12 -1.35
N ILE A 360 -34.05 0.39 -0.86
CA ILE A 360 -33.37 1.58 -1.40
C ILE A 360 -32.12 1.13 -2.18
N ILE A 361 -31.88 1.76 -3.32
CA ILE A 361 -30.63 1.60 -4.07
C ILE A 361 -29.53 2.39 -3.37
N VAL A 362 -28.53 1.69 -2.88
CA VAL A 362 -27.35 2.30 -2.21
C VAL A 362 -26.13 2.33 -3.13
N GLY A 363 -26.15 1.59 -4.24
CA GLY A 363 -25.04 1.59 -5.17
C GLY A 363 -25.30 0.77 -6.43
N TRP A 364 -24.28 0.78 -7.29
CA TRP A 364 -24.26 0.02 -8.53
C TRP A 364 -22.93 -0.73 -8.65
N THR A 365 -22.98 -1.93 -9.21
CA THR A 365 -21.80 -2.72 -9.57
C THR A 365 -21.98 -3.35 -10.94
N GLU A 366 -20.94 -3.97 -11.49
CA GLU A 366 -21.00 -4.64 -12.80
C GLU A 366 -20.58 -6.10 -12.66
N LYS A 367 -21.36 -7.01 -13.25
CA LYS A 367 -21.05 -8.44 -13.31
C LYS A 367 -21.25 -8.92 -14.74
N SER A 368 -20.17 -9.43 -15.33
CA SER A 368 -20.19 -9.93 -16.72
C SER A 368 -20.69 -8.89 -17.75
N GLY A 369 -20.35 -7.61 -17.56
CA GLY A 369 -20.75 -6.54 -18.47
C GLY A 369 -22.17 -5.99 -18.26
N GLN A 370 -22.88 -6.44 -17.23
CA GLN A 370 -24.25 -6.03 -16.91
C GLN A 370 -24.27 -5.27 -15.58
N PRO A 371 -25.01 -4.16 -15.49
CA PRO A 371 -25.20 -3.45 -14.22
C PRO A 371 -26.03 -4.30 -13.26
N ILE A 372 -25.64 -4.29 -11.99
CA ILE A 372 -26.35 -4.90 -10.88
C ILE A 372 -26.57 -3.82 -9.83
N ALA A 373 -27.81 -3.66 -9.39
CA ALA A 373 -28.13 -2.73 -8.32
C ALA A 373 -27.76 -3.32 -6.96
N ILE A 374 -27.23 -2.49 -6.09
CA ILE A 374 -26.95 -2.84 -4.70
C ILE A 374 -28.10 -2.29 -3.85
N LEU A 375 -28.84 -3.17 -3.18
CA LEU A 375 -30.06 -2.84 -2.44
C LEU A 375 -29.86 -2.98 -0.93
N ALA A 376 -30.36 -2.01 -0.18
CA ALA A 376 -30.49 -2.07 1.27
C ALA A 376 -31.98 -1.99 1.68
N PRO A 377 -32.39 -2.66 2.78
CA PRO A 377 -33.76 -2.57 3.28
C PRO A 377 -34.11 -1.12 3.68
N ILE A 378 -35.37 -0.73 3.45
CA ILE A 378 -35.88 0.57 3.91
C ILE A 378 -36.06 0.48 5.43
N LYS A 379 -35.15 1.11 6.18
CA LYS A 379 -35.21 1.06 7.65
C LYS A 379 -36.38 1.86 8.17
N ASN A 380 -37.20 1.24 9.02
CA ASN A 380 -37.96 1.96 10.02
C ASN A 380 -37.00 2.40 11.12
N SER A 381 -37.11 3.65 11.55
CA SER A 381 -36.21 4.37 12.48
C SER A 381 -36.05 3.75 13.88
N ASP A 382 -36.66 2.60 14.15
CA ASP A 382 -36.82 2.04 15.49
C ASP A 382 -35.54 1.39 16.05
N VAL A 383 -34.61 0.97 15.20
CA VAL A 383 -33.37 0.27 15.64
C VAL A 383 -32.42 1.19 16.42
N LYS A 384 -32.47 2.52 16.21
CA LYS A 384 -31.57 3.48 16.87
C LYS A 384 -31.91 3.78 18.33
N SER A 385 -33.10 3.36 18.80
CA SER A 385 -33.63 3.73 20.12
C SER A 385 -32.89 3.10 21.31
N ASN A 386 -32.02 2.11 21.08
CA ASN A 386 -31.31 1.35 22.11
C ASN A 386 -29.78 1.54 22.10
N PHE A 387 -29.25 2.53 21.37
CA PHE A 387 -27.80 2.76 21.32
C PHE A 387 -27.33 3.67 22.45
N GLU A 388 -26.33 3.22 23.20
CA GLU A 388 -25.64 3.98 24.24
C GLU A 388 -24.15 4.13 23.89
N VAL A 389 -23.57 5.26 24.29
CA VAL A 389 -22.11 5.46 24.22
C VAL A 389 -21.42 4.33 24.98
N GLY A 390 -20.40 3.73 24.37
CA GLY A 390 -19.70 2.57 24.93
C GLY A 390 -20.20 1.21 24.44
N ASN A 391 -21.32 1.13 23.70
CA ASN A 391 -21.75 -0.12 23.08
C ASN A 391 -20.79 -0.56 21.96
N TRP A 392 -20.56 -1.88 21.87
CA TRP A 392 -19.65 -2.51 20.91
C TRP A 392 -20.40 -3.21 19.79
N PHE A 393 -19.84 -3.15 18.58
CA PHE A 393 -20.38 -3.72 17.37
C PHE A 393 -19.30 -4.44 16.58
N GLU A 394 -19.62 -5.65 16.12
CA GLU A 394 -18.84 -6.31 15.07
C GLU A 394 -19.18 -5.66 13.72
N ALA A 395 -18.15 -5.20 13.03
CA ALA A 395 -18.26 -4.51 11.76
C ALA A 395 -17.36 -5.18 10.72
N THR A 396 -17.91 -5.57 9.57
CA THR A 396 -17.10 -6.06 8.44
C THR A 396 -16.63 -4.88 7.60
N VAL A 397 -15.32 -4.68 7.48
CA VAL A 397 -14.76 -3.66 6.59
C VAL A 397 -14.99 -4.08 5.15
N ARG A 398 -15.83 -3.33 4.42
CA ARG A 398 -16.13 -3.61 3.02
C ARG A 398 -15.06 -3.02 2.10
N LYS A 399 -14.69 -1.78 2.35
CA LYS A 399 -13.77 -1.03 1.49
C LYS A 399 -13.14 0.14 2.22
N VAL A 400 -11.86 0.40 1.95
CA VAL A 400 -11.16 1.62 2.34
C VAL A 400 -11.08 2.52 1.10
N VAL A 401 -11.63 3.73 1.20
CA VAL A 401 -11.66 4.70 0.10
C VAL A 401 -10.78 5.88 0.47
N ARG A 402 -9.69 6.07 -0.29
CA ARG A 402 -8.75 7.18 -0.14
C ARG A 402 -9.29 8.44 -0.81
N ASP A 403 -9.01 9.58 -0.19
CA ASP A 403 -9.24 10.87 -0.85
C ASP A 403 -8.34 10.99 -2.11
N PRO A 404 -8.89 11.38 -3.28
CA PRO A 404 -8.14 11.45 -4.52
C PRO A 404 -7.11 12.59 -4.57
N SER A 405 -7.23 13.59 -3.70
CA SER A 405 -6.41 14.81 -3.70
C SER A 405 -5.75 15.12 -2.35
N GLY A 406 -5.78 14.19 -1.38
CA GLY A 406 -5.29 14.47 -0.02
C GLY A 406 -4.92 13.24 0.79
N LYS A 407 -4.39 13.48 2.00
CA LYS A 407 -4.12 12.44 2.99
C LYS A 407 -5.42 12.17 3.78
N GLY A 408 -5.95 10.96 3.67
CA GLY A 408 -7.17 10.56 4.39
C GLY A 408 -8.15 9.77 3.53
N GLY A 409 -9.43 9.91 3.86
CA GLY A 409 -10.54 9.18 3.24
C GLY A 409 -11.53 8.65 4.27
N PHE A 410 -12.28 7.62 3.89
CA PHE A 410 -13.29 6.98 4.73
C PHE A 410 -13.26 5.46 4.54
N VAL A 411 -13.89 4.76 5.49
CA VAL A 411 -14.04 3.30 5.44
C VAL A 411 -15.51 2.96 5.40
N LEU A 412 -15.89 2.15 4.42
CA LEU A 412 -17.21 1.55 4.33
C LEU A 412 -17.20 0.25 5.14
N ILE A 413 -18.10 0.17 6.12
CA ILE A 413 -18.28 -0.99 6.98
C ILE A 413 -19.72 -1.50 6.89
N SER A 414 -19.89 -2.78 7.19
CA SER A 414 -21.19 -3.45 7.28
C SER A 414 -21.38 -3.95 8.71
N LEU A 415 -22.39 -3.41 9.39
CA LEU A 415 -22.91 -3.89 10.66
C LEU A 415 -24.01 -4.93 10.42
N ASN A 416 -24.32 -5.73 11.43
CA ASN A 416 -25.36 -6.77 11.35
C ASN A 416 -26.77 -6.24 11.00
N TYR A 417 -27.03 -4.96 11.27
CA TYR A 417 -28.32 -4.27 11.01
C TYR A 417 -28.16 -3.05 10.09
N ASP A 418 -26.93 -2.68 9.74
CA ASP A 418 -26.65 -1.55 8.87
C ASP A 418 -25.55 -1.89 7.88
N PRO A 419 -25.91 -2.17 6.63
CA PRO A 419 -24.97 -2.81 5.76
C PRO A 419 -23.98 -1.86 5.07
N ASP A 420 -24.19 -0.54 5.18
CA ASP A 420 -23.35 0.47 4.53
C ASP A 420 -23.19 1.72 5.43
N VAL A 421 -22.37 1.58 6.47
CA VAL A 421 -21.99 2.69 7.36
C VAL A 421 -20.62 3.20 6.93
N SER A 422 -20.50 4.50 6.73
CA SER A 422 -19.22 5.15 6.47
C SER A 422 -18.64 5.70 7.77
N ILE A 423 -17.37 5.41 8.05
CA ILE A 423 -16.64 5.99 9.17
C ILE A 423 -15.39 6.71 8.67
N GLU A 424 -14.97 7.74 9.38
CA GLU A 424 -13.74 8.46 9.05
C GLU A 424 -12.52 7.57 9.32
N ILE A 425 -11.50 7.67 8.47
CA ILE A 425 -10.26 6.90 8.68
C ILE A 425 -9.62 7.17 10.04
N ASN A 426 -9.70 8.40 10.52
CA ASN A 426 -9.14 8.80 11.81
C ASN A 426 -9.91 8.23 13.01
N THR A 427 -11.09 7.62 12.85
CA THR A 427 -11.75 6.90 13.96
C THR A 427 -11.26 5.47 14.11
N ILE A 428 -10.48 4.97 13.13
CA ILE A 428 -9.90 3.62 13.20
C ILE A 428 -8.38 3.55 13.03
N SER A 429 -7.72 4.71 13.04
CA SER A 429 -6.28 4.85 12.90
C SER A 429 -5.81 6.10 13.64
N LEU A 430 -4.64 6.00 14.29
CA LEU A 430 -3.98 7.17 14.86
C LEU A 430 -3.40 8.10 13.78
N SER A 431 -3.12 7.57 12.57
CA SER A 431 -2.74 8.38 11.41
C SER A 431 -3.99 9.01 10.80
N PRO A 432 -3.98 10.32 10.48
CA PRO A 432 -5.00 10.91 9.61
C PRO A 432 -4.93 10.32 8.19
N ALA A 433 -3.76 9.83 7.76
CA ALA A 433 -3.58 9.19 6.47
C ALA A 433 -4.00 7.72 6.46
N GLY A 434 -4.31 7.08 7.60
CA GLY A 434 -4.82 5.71 7.66
C GLY A 434 -3.96 4.63 7.03
N TYR A 435 -2.63 4.70 7.13
CA TYR A 435 -1.73 3.79 6.41
C TYR A 435 -2.05 2.31 6.66
N GLY A 436 -2.17 1.54 5.58
CA GLY A 436 -2.34 0.08 5.62
C GLY A 436 -3.72 -0.45 6.03
N LEU A 437 -4.72 0.44 6.18
CA LEU A 437 -6.09 0.03 6.50
C LEU A 437 -6.71 -0.91 5.46
N GLU A 438 -6.22 -0.91 4.21
CA GLU A 438 -6.64 -1.83 3.14
C GLU A 438 -6.48 -3.30 3.54
N VAL A 439 -5.56 -3.62 4.45
CA VAL A 439 -5.37 -4.98 4.98
C VAL A 439 -6.58 -5.45 5.81
N LEU A 440 -7.48 -4.55 6.20
CA LEU A 440 -8.74 -4.88 6.88
C LEU A 440 -9.88 -5.21 5.91
N GLU A 441 -9.77 -4.91 4.61
CA GLU A 441 -10.86 -5.19 3.66
C GLU A 441 -11.26 -6.67 3.68
N GLY A 442 -12.56 -6.92 3.84
CA GLY A 442 -13.15 -8.25 3.98
C GLY A 442 -13.06 -8.86 5.39
N LYS A 443 -12.45 -8.17 6.37
CA LYS A 443 -12.33 -8.64 7.77
C LYS A 443 -13.36 -7.99 8.68
N THR A 444 -13.71 -8.72 9.75
CA THR A 444 -14.53 -8.20 10.85
C THR A 444 -13.63 -7.56 11.91
N ILE A 445 -14.04 -6.39 12.39
CA ILE A 445 -13.38 -5.59 13.43
C ILE A 445 -14.39 -5.18 14.48
N ASP A 446 -13.93 -4.89 15.69
CA ASP A 446 -14.79 -4.41 16.77
C ASP A 446 -14.74 -2.89 16.86
N LEU A 447 -15.91 -2.26 16.84
CA LEU A 447 -16.06 -0.80 16.94
C LEU A 447 -16.95 -0.44 18.11
N CYS A 448 -16.62 0.66 18.77
CA CYS A 448 -17.37 1.20 19.89
C CYS A 448 -18.07 2.51 19.48
N ILE A 449 -19.28 2.75 19.99
CA ILE A 449 -19.92 4.07 19.88
C ILE A 449 -19.18 5.04 20.80
N GLU A 450 -18.48 6.00 20.20
CA GLU A 450 -17.80 7.08 20.90
C GLU A 450 -18.78 8.20 21.27
N SER A 451 -19.61 8.58 20.32
CA SER A 451 -20.56 9.68 20.42
C SER A 451 -21.63 9.54 19.35
N PHE A 452 -22.50 10.54 19.23
CA PHE A 452 -23.53 10.62 18.19
C PHE A 452 -23.35 11.92 17.41
N ASP A 453 -23.59 11.87 16.10
CA ASP A 453 -23.62 13.07 15.26
C ASP A 453 -24.90 13.89 15.51
N GLU A 454 -24.99 15.06 14.87
CA GLU A 454 -26.15 15.96 15.00
C GLU A 454 -27.49 15.31 14.55
N ASN A 455 -27.43 14.24 13.76
CA ASN A 455 -28.59 13.50 13.28
C ASN A 455 -28.89 12.26 14.14
N GLY A 456 -28.19 12.07 15.27
CA GLY A 456 -28.32 10.92 16.14
C GLY A 456 -27.77 9.62 15.56
N ASN A 457 -26.88 9.69 14.56
CA ASN A 457 -26.17 8.52 14.06
C ASN A 457 -24.96 8.22 14.98
N PRO A 458 -24.70 6.94 15.28
CA PRO A 458 -23.54 6.57 16.09
C PRO A 458 -22.24 6.87 15.34
N LEU A 459 -21.31 7.55 16.02
CA LEU A 459 -19.94 7.73 15.57
C LEU A 459 -19.09 6.58 16.16
N LEU A 460 -18.61 5.71 15.27
CA LEU A 460 -17.92 4.48 15.62
C LEU A 460 -16.40 4.65 15.59
N THR A 461 -15.73 4.10 16.60
CA THR A 461 -14.28 4.24 16.80
C THR A 461 -13.65 2.95 17.31
N ASN A 462 -12.37 2.71 17.03
CA ASN A 462 -11.55 1.72 17.75
C ASN A 462 -10.31 2.33 18.42
N ILE A 463 -10.18 3.66 18.44
CA ILE A 463 -8.99 4.36 18.91
C ILE A 463 -8.61 3.96 20.34
N ASN A 464 -9.60 3.78 21.22
CA ASN A 464 -9.37 3.34 22.60
C ASN A 464 -8.73 1.93 22.67
N GLN A 465 -9.10 1.02 21.78
CA GLN A 465 -8.45 -0.30 21.67
C GLN A 465 -7.03 -0.18 21.13
N ILE A 466 -6.81 0.65 20.10
CA ILE A 466 -5.48 0.90 19.53
C ILE A 466 -4.55 1.44 20.62
N THR A 467 -4.97 2.46 21.37
CA THR A 467 -4.21 3.05 22.48
C THR A 467 -3.93 2.05 23.58
N LYS A 468 -4.92 1.21 23.94
CA LYS A 468 -4.75 0.15 24.93
C LYS A 468 -3.73 -0.90 24.49
N ASP A 469 -3.74 -1.33 23.22
CA ASP A 469 -2.76 -2.30 22.71
C ASP A 469 -1.35 -1.68 22.61
N LEU A 470 -1.22 -0.39 22.27
CA LEU A 470 0.08 0.32 22.35
C LEU A 470 0.64 0.33 23.77
N LYS A 471 -0.22 0.53 24.78
CA LYS A 471 0.18 0.44 26.19
C LYS A 471 0.70 -0.96 26.53
N VAL A 472 0.03 -2.02 26.05
CA VAL A 472 0.50 -3.41 26.22
C VAL A 472 1.86 -3.61 25.55
N LEU A 473 2.05 -3.14 24.31
CA LEU A 473 3.34 -3.23 23.62
C LEU A 473 4.47 -2.54 24.41
N ARG A 474 4.20 -1.36 25.00
CA ARG A 474 5.18 -0.65 25.85
C ARG A 474 5.54 -1.46 27.10
N GLU A 475 4.56 -2.12 27.72
CA GLU A 475 4.80 -2.98 28.87
C GLU A 475 5.61 -4.24 28.49
N GLU A 476 5.30 -4.86 27.35
CA GLU A 476 6.06 -5.99 26.80
C GLU A 476 7.53 -5.60 26.54
N ILE A 477 7.76 -4.44 25.91
CA ILE A 477 9.11 -3.89 25.73
C ILE A 477 9.80 -3.72 27.08
N SER A 478 9.13 -3.11 28.06
CA SER A 478 9.73 -2.84 29.37
C SER A 478 10.11 -4.12 30.13
N LYS A 479 9.37 -5.21 29.93
CA LYS A 479 9.60 -6.52 30.56
C LYS A 479 10.52 -7.44 29.74
N SER A 480 10.91 -7.06 28.53
CA SER A 480 11.76 -7.87 27.67
C SER A 480 13.14 -8.10 28.30
N SER A 481 13.64 -9.33 28.20
CA SER A 481 15.01 -9.67 28.60
C SER A 481 16.05 -9.29 27.54
N GLU A 482 15.61 -8.87 26.35
CA GLU A 482 16.49 -8.47 25.26
C GLU A 482 16.76 -6.97 25.31
N ALA A 483 18.04 -6.58 25.29
CA ALA A 483 18.47 -5.20 25.36
C ALA A 483 19.45 -4.86 24.25
N THR A 484 19.35 -3.62 23.75
CA THR A 484 20.27 -3.07 22.75
C THR A 484 21.69 -2.96 23.31
N LYS A 485 22.73 -3.35 22.55
CA LYS A 485 24.11 -3.38 23.07
C LYS A 485 24.67 -2.00 23.43
N LYS A 486 24.22 -0.95 22.75
CA LYS A 486 24.75 0.42 22.92
C LYS A 486 24.01 1.23 23.97
N SER A 487 22.70 1.08 24.06
CA SER A 487 21.83 1.93 24.89
C SER A 487 21.20 1.20 26.06
N GLU A 488 21.38 -0.12 26.16
CA GLU A 488 20.77 -0.99 27.18
C GLU A 488 19.23 -0.85 27.25
N LYS A 489 18.61 -0.33 26.19
CA LYS A 489 17.16 -0.22 26.08
C LYS A 489 16.59 -1.56 25.69
N ASN A 490 15.56 -1.99 26.42
CA ASN A 490 14.80 -3.19 26.12
C ASN A 490 14.06 -3.05 24.79
N TYR A 491 13.83 -4.16 24.11
CA TYR A 491 13.13 -4.19 22.83
C TYR A 491 12.32 -5.48 22.65
N ILE A 492 11.38 -5.46 21.70
CA ILE A 492 10.73 -6.66 21.15
C ILE A 492 10.84 -6.65 19.63
N GLU A 493 10.78 -7.83 19.02
CA GLU A 493 10.76 -7.98 17.56
C GLU A 493 9.41 -8.52 17.09
N LEU A 494 8.86 -7.91 16.04
CA LEU A 494 7.55 -8.26 15.49
C LEU A 494 7.62 -8.36 13.97
N SER A 495 6.74 -9.16 13.37
CA SER A 495 6.53 -9.15 11.92
C SER A 495 5.65 -7.97 11.53
N ALA A 496 6.02 -7.28 10.45
CA ALA A 496 5.33 -6.12 9.92
C ALA A 496 5.27 -6.19 8.38
N LEU A 497 4.44 -5.35 7.78
CA LEU A 497 4.33 -5.19 6.33
C LEU A 497 4.72 -3.77 5.94
N THR A 498 5.57 -3.61 4.93
CA THR A 498 5.83 -2.28 4.36
C THR A 498 4.64 -1.83 3.52
N THR A 499 4.09 -0.65 3.79
CA THR A 499 2.91 -0.14 3.07
C THR A 499 3.22 1.05 2.17
N GLU A 500 4.24 1.83 2.53
CA GLU A 500 4.61 3.03 1.78
C GLU A 500 6.12 3.25 1.86
N ILE A 501 6.69 3.80 0.79
CA ILE A 501 8.08 4.20 0.70
C ILE A 501 8.08 5.59 0.05
N ASN A 502 8.55 6.58 0.78
CA ASN A 502 8.68 7.95 0.33
C ASN A 502 10.17 8.32 0.29
N GLU A 503 10.75 8.26 -0.90
CA GLU A 503 12.16 8.56 -1.13
C GLU A 503 12.49 10.04 -0.89
N ASP A 504 11.55 10.95 -1.17
CA ASP A 504 11.74 12.40 -0.97
C ASP A 504 11.82 12.78 0.52
N GLU A 505 11.04 12.10 1.37
CA GLU A 505 11.07 12.28 2.83
C GLU A 505 12.11 11.40 3.53
N GLU A 506 12.85 10.56 2.79
CA GLU A 506 13.74 9.52 3.34
C GLU A 506 13.04 8.65 4.41
N LYS A 507 11.77 8.29 4.17
CA LYS A 507 10.95 7.51 5.10
C LYS A 507 10.27 6.31 4.43
N ALA A 508 10.07 5.25 5.21
CA ALA A 508 9.15 4.17 4.89
C ALA A 508 8.08 4.07 5.98
N VAL A 509 6.87 3.66 5.60
CA VAL A 509 5.80 3.32 6.54
C VAL A 509 5.64 1.82 6.57
N VAL A 510 5.59 1.27 7.78
CA VAL A 510 5.35 -0.15 8.01
C VAL A 510 4.17 -0.31 8.95
N ILE A 511 3.43 -1.40 8.81
CA ILE A 511 2.29 -1.71 9.67
C ILE A 511 2.44 -3.03 10.39
N ILE A 512 1.85 -3.12 11.57
CA ILE A 512 1.63 -4.35 12.30
C ILE A 512 0.13 -4.57 12.40
N THR A 513 -0.33 -5.74 11.95
CA THR A 513 -1.70 -6.19 12.18
C THR A 513 -1.79 -6.94 13.50
N ARG A 514 -2.69 -6.52 14.38
CA ARG A 514 -2.95 -7.12 15.69
C ARG A 514 -4.36 -7.74 15.71
N LYS A 515 -4.78 -8.28 16.85
CA LYS A 515 -6.14 -8.86 17.00
C LYS A 515 -7.22 -7.77 16.89
N GLU A 516 -8.47 -8.18 16.68
CA GLU A 516 -9.65 -7.29 16.72
C GLU A 516 -9.61 -6.14 15.68
N GLY A 517 -8.83 -6.29 14.61
CA GLY A 517 -8.73 -5.28 13.55
C GLY A 517 -7.80 -4.11 13.87
N ILE A 518 -7.02 -4.19 14.96
CA ILE A 518 -6.05 -3.16 15.34
C ILE A 518 -4.90 -3.12 14.33
N ILE A 519 -4.62 -1.93 13.79
CA ILE A 519 -3.45 -1.65 12.95
C ILE A 519 -2.61 -0.58 13.62
N HIS A 520 -1.36 -0.92 13.90
CA HIS A 520 -0.33 0.07 14.23
C HIS A 520 0.50 0.33 13.01
N PHE A 521 0.81 1.59 12.74
CA PHE A 521 1.77 1.97 11.71
C PHE A 521 2.94 2.70 12.35
N PHE A 522 4.09 2.66 11.69
CA PHE A 522 5.30 3.30 12.15
C PHE A 522 6.04 3.91 10.97
N GLU A 523 6.42 5.18 11.12
CA GLU A 523 7.34 5.84 10.20
C GLU A 523 8.78 5.48 10.56
N ILE A 524 9.53 5.03 9.56
CA ILE A 524 10.91 4.59 9.70
C ILE A 524 11.77 5.44 8.78
N ASN A 525 12.67 6.24 9.36
CA ASN A 525 13.67 6.95 8.59
C ASN A 525 14.65 5.97 7.93
N GLN A 526 15.14 6.32 6.74
CA GLN A 526 16.09 5.53 5.95
C GLN A 526 17.30 5.04 6.77
N THR A 527 17.79 5.81 7.74
CA THR A 527 18.90 5.39 8.62
C THR A 527 18.61 4.15 9.47
N TYR A 528 17.34 3.80 9.65
CA TYR A 528 16.86 2.62 10.39
C TYR A 528 16.39 1.48 9.47
N VAL A 529 16.67 1.58 8.17
CA VAL A 529 16.44 0.54 7.16
C VAL A 529 17.75 -0.22 6.90
N PRO A 530 17.74 -1.56 6.71
CA PRO A 530 18.92 -2.33 6.34
C PRO A 530 19.62 -1.73 5.13
N GLY A 531 20.93 -1.48 5.25
CA GLY A 531 21.73 -0.83 4.21
C GLY A 531 21.66 0.69 4.20
N LYS A 532 20.77 1.29 4.99
CA LYS A 532 20.43 2.72 4.99
C LYS A 532 19.97 3.22 3.63
N ASP A 533 19.17 2.41 2.95
CA ASP A 533 18.67 2.69 1.61
C ASP A 533 17.25 2.16 1.50
N LEU A 534 16.31 3.06 1.17
CA LEU A 534 14.90 2.72 0.98
C LEU A 534 14.67 1.85 -0.25
N GLY A 535 15.55 1.91 -1.26
CA GLY A 535 15.52 1.05 -2.45
C GLY A 535 15.74 -0.43 -2.14
N ASN A 536 16.12 -0.75 -0.89
CA ASN A 536 16.16 -2.12 -0.39
C ASN A 536 14.79 -2.64 0.02
N LEU A 537 13.76 -1.81 0.21
CA LEU A 537 12.42 -2.22 0.65
C LEU A 537 11.45 -2.41 -0.50
N ARG A 538 10.37 -3.17 -0.25
CA ARG A 538 9.23 -3.31 -1.16
C ARG A 538 7.92 -3.10 -0.43
N ILE A 539 7.02 -2.35 -1.05
CA ILE A 539 5.63 -2.27 -0.62
C ILE A 539 4.98 -3.66 -0.74
N GLY A 540 4.29 -4.07 0.33
CA GLY A 540 3.69 -5.39 0.51
C GLY A 540 4.63 -6.45 1.07
N GLU A 541 5.91 -6.15 1.28
CA GLU A 541 6.87 -7.13 1.81
C GLU A 541 6.73 -7.34 3.32
N GLU A 542 6.78 -8.60 3.75
CA GLU A 542 6.88 -8.96 5.15
C GLU A 542 8.30 -8.79 5.67
N ILE A 543 8.43 -8.01 6.73
CA ILE A 543 9.69 -7.63 7.37
C ILE A 543 9.64 -7.94 8.86
N VAL A 544 10.81 -8.01 9.49
CA VAL A 544 10.93 -8.05 10.95
C VAL A 544 11.40 -6.69 11.44
N ILE A 545 10.62 -6.10 12.34
CA ILE A 545 10.93 -4.83 12.97
C ILE A 545 11.27 -5.00 14.44
N ARG A 546 12.08 -4.10 14.96
CA ARG A 546 12.40 -3.97 16.38
C ARG A 546 11.74 -2.71 16.93
N LEU A 547 10.93 -2.89 17.97
CA LEU A 547 10.26 -1.80 18.68
C LEU A 547 11.02 -1.46 19.97
N ILE A 548 11.22 -0.16 20.21
CA ILE A 548 11.91 0.38 21.38
C ILE A 548 11.07 1.53 21.95
N SER A 549 10.86 1.54 23.27
CA SER A 549 10.14 2.64 23.92
C SER A 549 10.92 3.95 23.86
N LYS A 550 10.26 5.02 23.40
CA LYS A 550 10.81 6.38 23.44
C LYS A 550 10.65 6.95 24.85
N THR A 551 11.66 7.66 25.33
CA THR A 551 11.72 8.21 26.69
C THR A 551 11.57 9.73 26.73
N ASN A 552 11.88 10.40 25.61
CA ASN A 552 11.80 11.84 25.48
C ASN A 552 10.47 12.19 24.80
N GLY A 553 9.98 13.41 25.01
CA GLY A 553 8.81 13.90 24.29
C GLY A 553 8.95 13.83 22.76
N ASP A 554 7.83 14.01 22.07
CA ASP A 554 7.80 14.14 20.62
C ASP A 554 7.65 15.59 20.19
N GLU A 555 8.02 15.91 18.95
CA GLU A 555 8.05 17.29 18.45
C GLU A 555 6.93 17.54 17.44
N ILE A 556 6.09 18.53 17.71
CA ILE A 556 5.02 18.99 16.82
C ILE A 556 5.37 20.39 16.31
N LEU A 557 5.19 20.66 15.02
CA LEU A 557 5.45 21.98 14.44
C LEU A 557 4.54 23.05 15.09
N VAL A 558 5.11 24.22 15.37
CA VAL A 558 4.40 25.35 16.00
C VAL A 558 3.22 25.84 15.16
N GLU A 559 3.24 25.63 13.83
CA GLU A 559 2.16 26.01 12.91
C GLU A 559 0.82 25.31 13.17
N TYR A 560 0.82 24.18 13.89
CA TYR A 560 -0.42 23.51 14.29
C TYR A 560 -1.14 24.19 15.46
N PHE A 561 -0.49 25.17 16.10
CA PHE A 561 -0.98 25.84 17.30
C PHE A 561 -1.24 27.32 17.00
N ALA A 562 -2.34 27.86 17.53
CA ALA A 562 -2.52 29.30 17.63
C ALA A 562 -1.56 29.88 18.69
N LYS A 563 -1.24 31.17 18.57
CA LYS A 563 -0.26 31.83 19.46
C LYS A 563 -0.69 31.79 20.92
N GLU A 564 -1.98 31.87 21.17
CA GLU A 564 -2.60 31.79 22.48
C GLU A 564 -2.52 30.36 23.05
N GLU A 565 -2.74 29.35 22.21
CA GLU A 565 -2.64 27.93 22.57
C GLU A 565 -1.22 27.55 23.02
N ILE A 566 -0.19 28.17 22.42
CA ILE A 566 1.23 28.04 22.81
C ILE A 566 1.50 28.75 24.14
N ARG A 567 0.93 29.94 24.36
CA ARG A 567 1.16 30.71 25.59
C ARG A 567 0.64 29.96 26.82
N ASP A 568 -0.47 29.26 26.66
CA ASP A 568 -1.17 28.59 27.75
C ASP A 568 -0.84 27.08 27.85
N MET A 569 0.26 26.63 27.23
CA MET A 569 0.66 25.21 27.23
C MET A 569 0.79 24.59 28.63
N PRO A 570 0.49 23.28 28.78
CA PRO A 570 0.65 22.57 30.04
C PRO A 570 2.08 22.61 30.59
N LYS A 571 2.22 22.54 31.92
CA LYS A 571 3.54 22.54 32.57
C LYS A 571 4.37 21.33 32.15
N GLY A 572 5.64 21.56 31.83
CA GLY A 572 6.58 20.53 31.41
C GLY A 572 6.67 20.34 29.89
N TRP A 573 5.80 21.02 29.14
CA TRP A 573 5.94 21.18 27.70
C TRP A 573 6.90 22.33 27.43
N GLY A 574 7.56 22.31 26.28
CA GLY A 574 8.54 23.33 25.94
C GLY A 574 8.65 23.50 24.44
N LEU A 575 9.33 24.56 24.02
CA LEU A 575 9.77 24.67 22.64
C LEU A 575 11.13 24.00 22.49
N ASN A 576 11.42 23.49 21.30
CA ASN A 576 12.78 23.07 20.96
C ASN A 576 13.74 24.28 20.91
N GLU A 577 15.03 24.03 20.71
CA GLU A 577 16.07 25.08 20.78
C GLU A 577 15.86 26.23 19.77
N ILE A 578 15.24 25.94 18.63
CA ILE A 578 15.01 26.90 17.54
C ILE A 578 13.66 27.62 17.69
N GLY A 579 12.74 27.06 18.47
CA GLY A 579 11.41 27.63 18.71
C GLY A 579 10.39 27.33 17.62
N ASP A 580 10.69 26.44 16.67
CA ASP A 580 9.81 26.06 15.56
C ASP A 580 8.95 24.82 15.87
N LYS A 581 9.22 24.14 16.99
CA LYS A 581 8.46 22.97 17.43
C LYS A 581 8.14 22.98 18.93
N VAL A 582 6.97 22.46 19.26
CA VAL A 582 6.52 22.14 20.62
C VAL A 582 6.91 20.71 20.96
N ILE A 583 7.60 20.53 22.09
CA ILE A 583 7.96 19.24 22.68
C ILE A 583 6.83 18.79 23.60
N VAL A 584 6.16 17.72 23.21
CA VAL A 584 4.99 17.15 23.88
C VAL A 584 5.36 15.84 24.58
N PRO A 585 4.95 15.61 25.84
CA PRO A 585 5.12 14.32 26.49
C PRO A 585 4.45 13.17 25.72
N LEU A 586 4.99 11.96 25.82
CA LEU A 586 4.43 10.79 25.15
C LEU A 586 3.26 10.21 25.95
N CYS A 587 2.31 9.57 25.24
CA CYS A 587 1.18 8.85 25.81
C CYS A 587 0.31 9.69 26.76
N LEU A 588 -0.11 10.86 26.27
CA LEU A 588 -1.02 11.74 27.00
C LEU A 588 -2.40 11.10 27.17
N GLU A 589 -2.97 11.29 28.35
CA GLU A 589 -4.34 10.93 28.70
C GLU A 589 -5.16 12.22 28.95
N ASP A 590 -6.49 12.11 29.04
CA ASP A 590 -7.37 13.28 29.18
C ASP A 590 -7.03 14.14 30.41
N LYS A 591 -6.66 13.48 31.52
CA LYS A 591 -6.22 14.13 32.77
C LYS A 591 -4.96 14.98 32.62
N ASP A 592 -4.09 14.66 31.64
CA ASP A 592 -2.82 15.38 31.43
C ASP A 592 -3.05 16.68 30.65
N LEU A 593 -4.22 16.81 30.04
CA LEU A 593 -4.68 17.94 29.24
C LEU A 593 -5.78 18.75 29.96
N GLU A 594 -6.18 18.33 31.17
CA GLU A 594 -7.16 19.05 32.00
C GLU A 594 -6.70 20.49 32.28
N GLY A 595 -7.58 21.45 31.98
CA GLY A 595 -7.34 22.87 32.19
C GLY A 595 -6.57 23.58 31.07
N TRP A 596 -6.14 22.87 30.02
CA TRP A 596 -5.61 23.51 28.81
C TRP A 596 -6.76 23.98 27.92
N ASN A 597 -7.02 25.29 27.92
CA ASN A 597 -8.15 25.89 27.20
C ASN A 597 -7.81 26.12 25.73
N VAL A 598 -7.88 25.07 24.93
CA VAL A 598 -7.61 25.09 23.48
C VAL A 598 -8.72 24.41 22.70
N ARG A 599 -8.64 24.47 21.37
CA ARG A 599 -9.63 23.84 20.48
C ARG A 599 -9.66 22.31 20.70
N PRO A 600 -10.84 21.67 20.80
CA PRO A 600 -10.95 20.22 21.02
C PRO A 600 -10.20 19.37 19.97
N GLU A 601 -10.11 19.86 18.74
CA GLU A 601 -9.42 19.18 17.65
C GLU A 601 -7.90 19.16 17.84
N LEU A 602 -7.35 20.21 18.46
CA LEU A 602 -5.94 20.24 18.84
C LEU A 602 -5.67 19.27 19.99
N ILE A 603 -6.57 19.17 20.97
CA ILE A 603 -6.47 18.20 22.07
C ILE A 603 -6.41 16.78 21.51
N ASP A 604 -7.36 16.42 20.64
CA ASP A 604 -7.42 15.11 19.99
C ASP A 604 -6.16 14.83 19.14
N PHE A 605 -5.73 15.80 18.32
CA PHE A 605 -4.52 15.69 17.51
C PHE A 605 -3.28 15.43 18.37
N VAL A 606 -3.04 16.26 19.39
CA VAL A 606 -1.85 16.14 20.25
C VAL A 606 -1.88 14.83 21.05
N LYS A 607 -3.04 14.43 21.56
CA LYS A 607 -3.23 13.14 22.25
C LYS A 607 -2.86 11.98 21.33
N ARG A 608 -3.42 11.93 20.12
CA ARG A 608 -3.11 10.87 19.12
C ARG A 608 -1.64 10.87 18.73
N HIS A 609 -1.08 12.04 18.46
CA HIS A 609 0.33 12.19 18.11
C HIS A 609 1.25 11.65 19.21
N SER A 610 0.96 11.97 20.47
CA SER A 610 1.73 11.50 21.62
C SER A 610 1.75 9.98 21.77
N TRP A 611 0.68 9.29 21.34
CA TRP A 611 0.58 7.84 21.33
C TRP A 611 1.20 7.22 20.08
N GLN A 612 0.95 7.79 18.91
CA GLN A 612 1.49 7.35 17.63
C GLN A 612 3.02 7.27 17.65
N TYR A 613 3.69 8.26 18.24
CA TYR A 613 5.15 8.38 18.23
C TYR A 613 5.81 7.96 19.55
N CYS A 614 5.10 7.18 20.38
CA CYS A 614 5.65 6.71 21.66
C CYS A 614 6.70 5.60 21.54
N LEU A 615 6.85 5.01 20.34
CA LEU A 615 7.78 3.93 20.03
C LEU A 615 8.72 4.34 18.88
N THR A 616 9.98 3.93 18.96
CA THR A 616 10.94 3.96 17.86
C THR A 616 11.01 2.60 17.20
N VAL A 617 11.07 2.58 15.87
CA VAL A 617 11.06 1.35 15.07
C VAL A 617 12.28 1.27 14.17
N ARG A 618 12.83 0.07 14.03
CA ARG A 618 13.92 -0.25 13.08
C ARG A 618 13.59 -1.53 12.33
N ILE A 619 13.96 -1.60 11.06
CA ILE A 619 13.84 -2.85 10.29
C ILE A 619 15.12 -3.67 10.51
N ILE A 620 14.99 -4.89 11.03
CA ILE A 620 16.12 -5.77 11.33
C ILE A 620 16.30 -6.84 10.24
N SER A 621 15.22 -7.29 9.60
CA SER A 621 15.31 -8.34 8.60
C SER A 621 14.22 -8.22 7.53
N LEU A 622 14.59 -8.58 6.30
CA LEU A 622 13.70 -8.72 5.16
C LEU A 622 13.24 -10.18 5.12
N LYS A 623 12.16 -10.49 5.84
CA LYS A 623 11.82 -11.86 6.29
C LYS A 623 11.80 -12.87 5.15
N GLU A 624 11.05 -12.59 4.09
CA GLU A 624 10.93 -13.50 2.94
C GLU A 624 12.26 -13.68 2.20
N ARG A 625 12.95 -12.57 1.89
CA ARG A 625 14.20 -12.61 1.12
C ARG A 625 15.35 -13.24 1.91
N MET A 626 15.45 -12.97 3.20
CA MET A 626 16.49 -13.51 4.06
C MET A 626 16.25 -14.98 4.44
N SER A 627 14.99 -15.44 4.52
CA SER A 627 14.68 -16.85 4.82
C SER A 627 15.24 -17.85 3.79
N ARG A 628 15.56 -17.38 2.59
CA ARG A 628 16.14 -18.18 1.50
C ARG A 628 17.66 -18.33 1.62
N LEU A 629 18.29 -17.61 2.53
CA LEU A 629 19.73 -17.59 2.73
C LEU A 629 20.12 -18.55 3.86
N ASN A 630 21.13 -19.39 3.60
CA ASN A 630 21.71 -20.28 4.60
C ASN A 630 23.16 -19.89 4.88
N GLU A 631 23.63 -20.11 6.10
CA GLU A 631 25.07 -19.98 6.41
C GLU A 631 25.87 -20.91 5.48
N GLY A 632 26.94 -20.39 4.88
CA GLY A 632 27.73 -21.11 3.88
C GLY A 632 27.30 -20.88 2.42
N MET A 633 26.14 -20.26 2.16
CA MET A 633 25.66 -19.99 0.80
C MET A 633 26.55 -18.95 0.10
N ILE A 634 26.95 -19.24 -1.13
CA ILE A 634 27.72 -18.31 -1.97
C ILE A 634 26.76 -17.40 -2.73
N VAL A 635 27.03 -16.09 -2.68
CA VAL A 635 26.26 -15.05 -3.35
C VAL A 635 27.19 -14.16 -4.17
N ARG A 636 26.70 -13.67 -5.30
CA ARG A 636 27.37 -12.61 -6.07
C ARG A 636 26.82 -11.26 -5.63
N ALA A 637 27.69 -10.40 -5.14
CA ALA A 637 27.32 -9.12 -4.57
C ALA A 637 28.06 -7.97 -5.25
N THR A 638 27.37 -6.85 -5.44
CA THR A 638 27.93 -5.61 -5.98
C THR A 638 28.24 -4.65 -4.84
N VAL A 639 29.44 -4.07 -4.82
CA VAL A 639 29.84 -3.07 -3.83
C VAL A 639 29.04 -1.78 -4.04
N LYS A 640 28.41 -1.29 -2.97
CA LYS A 640 27.63 -0.03 -2.95
C LYS A 640 28.36 1.10 -2.25
N GLY A 641 29.34 0.80 -1.41
CA GLY A 641 30.08 1.83 -0.69
C GLY A 641 31.01 1.23 0.36
N ILE A 642 31.88 2.07 0.89
CA ILE A 642 32.85 1.71 1.92
C ILE A 642 32.73 2.75 3.03
N ASP A 643 32.37 2.30 4.23
CA ASP A 643 32.36 3.14 5.42
C ASP A 643 33.52 2.76 6.34
N GLN A 644 33.77 3.59 7.36
CA GLN A 644 34.57 3.20 8.51
C GLN A 644 33.67 2.95 9.71
N ASP A 645 33.95 1.86 10.43
CA ASP A 645 33.30 1.57 11.70
C ASP A 645 33.84 2.48 12.82
N GLY A 646 33.24 2.42 14.01
CA GLY A 646 33.68 3.23 15.15
C GLY A 646 35.10 2.92 15.66
N ARG A 647 35.78 1.93 15.09
CA ARG A 647 37.16 1.54 15.39
C ARG A 647 38.12 1.89 14.24
N GLY A 648 37.62 2.53 13.18
CA GLY A 648 38.38 2.87 11.98
C GLY A 648 38.63 1.69 11.03
N GLU A 649 37.91 0.57 11.20
CA GLU A 649 37.95 -0.56 10.26
C GLU A 649 37.01 -0.29 9.09
N ASP A 650 37.49 -0.46 7.86
CA ASP A 650 36.65 -0.33 6.68
C ASP A 650 35.57 -1.42 6.66
N ILE A 651 34.31 -1.03 6.48
CA ILE A 651 33.17 -1.92 6.24
C ILE A 651 32.69 -1.66 4.83
N VAL A 652 32.80 -2.69 3.99
CA VAL A 652 32.31 -2.63 2.62
C VAL A 652 30.84 -3.04 2.62
N ARG A 653 29.97 -2.13 2.18
CA ARG A 653 28.54 -2.41 1.97
C ARG A 653 28.35 -2.96 0.57
N VAL A 654 27.55 -4.02 0.48
CA VAL A 654 27.23 -4.68 -0.77
C VAL A 654 25.73 -4.91 -0.88
N VAL A 655 25.24 -5.08 -2.10
CA VAL A 655 23.90 -5.62 -2.38
C VAL A 655 24.03 -6.86 -3.26
N PHE A 656 23.14 -7.82 -3.07
CA PHE A 656 23.14 -9.04 -3.87
C PHE A 656 21.73 -9.54 -4.14
N GLY A 657 21.60 -10.38 -5.16
CA GLY A 657 20.34 -10.98 -5.58
C GLY A 657 19.28 -9.91 -5.82
N ASP A 658 18.25 -9.93 -4.98
CA ASP A 658 17.04 -9.13 -5.12
C ASP A 658 17.10 -7.86 -4.23
N ASN A 659 18.16 -7.06 -4.37
CA ASN A 659 18.49 -5.91 -3.49
C ASN A 659 18.57 -6.28 -2.00
N ILE A 660 19.21 -7.40 -1.65
CA ILE A 660 19.46 -7.77 -0.25
C ILE A 660 20.75 -7.08 0.21
N PRO A 661 20.71 -6.24 1.26
CA PRO A 661 21.89 -5.54 1.73
C PRO A 661 22.76 -6.44 2.62
N GLY A 662 24.06 -6.38 2.39
CA GLY A 662 25.08 -7.10 3.14
C GLY A 662 26.25 -6.21 3.53
N SER A 663 27.05 -6.69 4.47
CA SER A 663 28.29 -6.03 4.89
C SER A 663 29.43 -7.02 5.05
N ILE A 664 30.62 -6.56 4.69
CA ILE A 664 31.86 -7.30 4.84
C ILE A 664 32.93 -6.37 5.43
N PRO A 665 33.39 -6.65 6.66
CA PRO A 665 34.58 -6.00 7.23
C PRO A 665 35.80 -6.21 6.34
N GLY A 666 36.62 -5.19 6.14
CA GLY A 666 37.76 -5.20 5.22
C GLY A 666 38.75 -6.34 5.49
N ARG A 667 38.94 -6.74 6.76
CA ARG A 667 39.78 -7.89 7.14
C ARG A 667 39.31 -9.24 6.58
N PHE A 668 38.06 -9.32 6.15
CA PHE A 668 37.44 -10.53 5.60
C PHE A 668 37.43 -10.54 4.07
N LEU A 669 37.97 -9.51 3.41
CA LEU A 669 38.22 -9.50 1.98
C LEU A 669 39.55 -10.18 1.64
N SER A 670 39.60 -10.89 0.51
CA SER A 670 40.86 -11.42 -0.01
C SER A 670 41.69 -10.34 -0.72
N SER A 671 41.05 -9.27 -1.21
CA SER A 671 41.70 -8.12 -1.83
C SER A 671 41.54 -6.89 -0.94
N PRO A 672 42.63 -6.16 -0.62
CA PRO A 672 42.58 -4.94 0.17
C PRO A 672 42.05 -3.73 -0.59
N LYS A 673 41.86 -3.84 -1.92
CA LYS A 673 41.30 -2.77 -2.75
C LYS A 673 40.04 -3.28 -3.42
N VAL A 674 38.93 -2.65 -3.05
CA VAL A 674 37.61 -2.77 -3.70
C VAL A 674 37.08 -1.36 -3.90
N SER A 675 36.31 -1.16 -4.95
CA SER A 675 35.68 0.10 -5.32
C SER A 675 34.18 -0.10 -5.49
N GLU A 676 33.42 0.99 -5.43
CA GLU A 676 31.99 0.97 -5.71
C GLU A 676 31.74 0.43 -7.13
N GLY A 677 30.76 -0.47 -7.27
CA GLY A 677 30.46 -1.18 -8.52
C GLY A 677 31.19 -2.51 -8.71
N ASP A 678 32.22 -2.83 -7.91
CA ASP A 678 32.92 -4.11 -8.01
C ASP A 678 31.97 -5.30 -7.68
N GLU A 679 32.09 -6.39 -8.43
CA GLU A 679 31.40 -7.65 -8.14
C GLU A 679 32.28 -8.60 -7.31
N LEU A 680 31.73 -9.13 -6.22
CA LEU A 680 32.39 -10.01 -5.28
C LEU A 680 31.66 -11.35 -5.15
N SER A 681 32.40 -12.46 -5.07
CA SER A 681 31.89 -13.78 -4.68
C SER A 681 32.02 -13.94 -3.16
N LEU A 682 30.90 -13.87 -2.45
CA LEU A 682 30.86 -13.79 -0.99
C LEU A 682 30.08 -14.96 -0.41
N CYS A 683 30.40 -15.34 0.82
CA CYS A 683 29.72 -16.39 1.56
C CYS A 683 28.92 -15.79 2.73
N VAL A 684 27.67 -16.24 2.89
CA VAL A 684 26.77 -15.83 3.99
C VAL A 684 27.24 -16.43 5.30
N ARG A 685 27.47 -15.59 6.32
CA ARG A 685 27.79 -16.01 7.70
C ARG A 685 26.63 -15.86 8.68
N GLY A 686 25.65 -15.02 8.38
CA GLY A 686 24.50 -14.77 9.25
C GLY A 686 23.98 -13.34 9.11
N VAL A 687 23.11 -12.92 10.02
CA VAL A 687 22.55 -11.57 10.07
C VAL A 687 23.19 -10.79 11.22
N ASP A 688 23.58 -9.54 10.98
CA ASP A 688 24.00 -8.65 12.04
C ASP A 688 22.76 -8.15 12.81
N PRO A 689 22.61 -8.48 14.11
CA PRO A 689 21.41 -8.11 14.86
C PRO A 689 21.29 -6.60 15.13
N GLU A 690 22.36 -5.82 15.00
CA GLU A 690 22.32 -4.37 15.24
C GLU A 690 21.96 -3.58 13.97
N THR A 691 22.47 -4.02 12.82
CA THR A 691 22.30 -3.30 11.54
C THR A 691 21.30 -3.95 10.60
N GLY A 692 20.89 -5.20 10.88
CA GLY A 692 20.07 -6.01 9.99
C GLY A 692 20.76 -6.48 8.71
N LEU A 693 22.06 -6.16 8.55
CA LEU A 693 22.82 -6.50 7.36
C LEU A 693 23.23 -7.97 7.37
N ILE A 694 23.20 -8.63 6.21
CA ILE A 694 23.80 -9.95 6.06
C ILE A 694 25.32 -9.82 6.21
N ARG A 695 25.88 -10.53 7.19
CA ARG A 695 27.33 -10.63 7.38
C ARG A 695 27.91 -11.56 6.33
N LEU A 696 28.84 -11.02 5.57
CA LEU A 696 29.48 -11.70 4.45
C LEU A 696 30.99 -11.82 4.69
N VAL A 697 31.58 -12.81 4.04
CA VAL A 697 33.02 -13.07 4.03
C VAL A 697 33.42 -13.47 2.63
N ASP A 698 34.62 -13.10 2.20
CA ASP A 698 35.14 -13.55 0.91
C ASP A 698 35.26 -15.09 0.89
N GLU A 699 34.83 -15.70 -0.22
CA GLU A 699 34.80 -17.15 -0.37
C GLU A 699 36.16 -17.82 -0.05
N LYS A 700 37.28 -17.19 -0.44
CA LYS A 700 38.62 -17.74 -0.17
C LYS A 700 38.97 -17.64 1.31
N LYS A 701 38.62 -16.54 1.96
CA LYS A 701 38.81 -16.34 3.40
C LYS A 701 37.95 -17.29 4.22
N GLU A 702 36.72 -17.56 3.79
CA GLU A 702 35.87 -18.55 4.46
C GLU A 702 36.49 -19.95 4.41
N LYS A 703 36.99 -20.38 3.24
CA LYS A 703 37.71 -21.66 3.11
C LYS A 703 38.94 -21.72 4.02
N GLU A 704 39.68 -20.61 4.15
CA GLU A 704 40.81 -20.49 5.07
C GLU A 704 40.37 -20.63 6.55
N PHE A 705 39.29 -19.95 6.95
CA PHE A 705 38.73 -20.05 8.29
C PHE A 705 38.21 -21.45 8.63
N GLN A 706 37.51 -22.10 7.69
CA GLN A 706 37.01 -23.46 7.87
C GLN A 706 38.16 -24.45 8.04
N LYS A 707 39.22 -24.32 7.23
CA LYS A 707 40.43 -25.11 7.39
C LYS A 707 41.05 -24.93 8.77
N LYS A 708 41.24 -23.67 9.21
CA LYS A 708 41.82 -23.36 10.53
C LYS A 708 40.95 -23.85 11.70
N ARG A 709 39.62 -23.77 11.58
CA ARG A 709 38.67 -24.32 12.57
C ARG A 709 38.80 -25.83 12.67
N LYS A 710 38.87 -26.55 11.53
CA LYS A 710 39.08 -28.00 11.49
C LYS A 710 40.42 -28.37 12.13
N GLU A 711 41.50 -27.67 11.78
CA GLU A 711 42.83 -27.88 12.38
C GLU A 711 42.82 -27.67 13.91
N THR A 712 42.14 -26.62 14.39
CA THR A 712 42.01 -26.33 15.83
C THR A 712 41.18 -27.40 16.54
N ALA A 713 40.06 -27.85 15.95
CA ALA A 713 39.23 -28.91 16.51
C ALA A 713 39.99 -30.24 16.58
N VAL A 714 40.72 -30.58 15.51
CA VAL A 714 41.63 -31.74 15.48
C VAL A 714 42.66 -31.65 16.59
N GLN A 715 43.30 -30.50 16.79
CA GLN A 715 44.28 -30.30 17.85
C GLN A 715 43.66 -30.49 19.25
N GLN A 716 42.47 -29.93 19.50
CA GLN A 716 41.75 -30.09 20.78
C GLN A 716 41.37 -31.56 21.05
N ILE A 717 40.97 -32.30 20.01
CA ILE A 717 40.69 -33.74 20.12
C ILE A 717 41.99 -34.51 20.42
N GLU A 718 43.10 -34.19 19.75
CA GLU A 718 44.39 -34.83 19.99
C GLU A 718 44.94 -34.57 21.39
N GLU A 719 44.81 -33.34 21.90
CA GLU A 719 45.15 -32.99 23.29
C GLU A 719 44.27 -33.75 24.30
N SER A 720 42.98 -33.89 24.01
CA SER A 720 42.05 -34.66 24.83
C SER A 720 42.42 -36.15 24.83
N ILE A 721 42.77 -36.73 23.68
CA ILE A 721 43.28 -38.10 23.56
C ILE A 721 44.56 -38.28 24.38
N ALA A 722 45.50 -37.32 24.33
CA ALA A 722 46.73 -37.37 25.10
C ALA A 722 46.45 -37.41 26.61
N LYS A 723 45.54 -36.55 27.11
CA LYS A 723 45.09 -36.58 28.52
C LYS A 723 44.45 -37.93 28.89
N MET A 724 43.55 -38.44 28.05
CA MET A 724 42.92 -39.75 28.26
C MET A 724 43.92 -40.91 28.31
N ARG A 725 44.96 -40.88 27.47
CA ARG A 725 46.04 -41.89 27.51
C ARG A 725 46.84 -41.84 28.81
N THR A 726 47.07 -40.66 29.37
CA THR A 726 47.72 -40.51 30.68
C THR A 726 46.86 -41.11 31.80
N PHE A 727 45.55 -40.85 31.79
CA PHE A 727 44.63 -41.49 32.75
C PHE A 727 44.60 -43.01 32.61
N LEU A 728 44.50 -43.50 31.37
CA LEU A 728 44.55 -44.93 31.07
C LEU A 728 45.82 -45.58 31.64
N ARG A 729 46.98 -44.95 31.44
CA ARG A 729 48.27 -45.44 31.96
C ARG A 729 48.30 -45.46 33.49
N ASN A 730 47.80 -44.41 34.14
CA ASN A 730 47.73 -44.35 35.60
C ASN A 730 46.83 -45.44 36.18
N ASP A 731 45.70 -45.72 35.53
CA ASP A 731 44.76 -46.78 35.92
C ASP A 731 45.38 -48.17 35.67
N GLU A 732 46.10 -48.36 34.57
CA GLU A 732 46.86 -49.59 34.29
C GLU A 732 47.96 -49.84 35.35
N ASP A 733 48.73 -48.81 35.72
CA ASP A 733 49.74 -48.89 36.79
C ASP A 733 49.10 -49.15 38.17
N PHE A 734 47.94 -48.54 38.43
CA PHE A 734 47.17 -48.79 39.65
C PHE A 734 46.64 -50.23 39.71
N LEU A 735 46.17 -50.77 38.59
CA LEU A 735 45.76 -52.16 38.46
C LEU A 735 46.92 -53.13 38.75
N VAL A 736 48.12 -52.84 38.27
CA VAL A 736 49.33 -53.64 38.58
C VAL A 736 49.60 -53.65 40.08
N ARG A 737 49.61 -52.48 40.73
CA ARG A 737 49.81 -52.37 42.18
C ARG A 737 48.74 -53.11 42.98
N LEU A 738 47.47 -53.06 42.56
CA LEU A 738 46.40 -53.80 43.20
C LEU A 738 46.61 -55.31 43.09
N LYS A 739 47.06 -55.82 41.94
CA LYS A 739 47.38 -57.25 41.75
C LYS A 739 48.55 -57.69 42.62
N GLU A 740 49.60 -56.88 42.76
CA GLU A 740 50.72 -57.16 43.67
C GLU A 740 50.27 -57.21 45.13
N GLN A 741 49.42 -56.27 45.55
CA GLN A 741 48.82 -56.26 46.89
C GLN A 741 47.96 -57.50 47.12
N LEU A 742 47.16 -57.91 46.13
CA LEU A 742 46.36 -59.13 46.18
C LEU A 742 47.26 -60.36 46.36
N GLY A 743 48.38 -60.44 45.65
CA GLY A 743 49.38 -61.51 45.81
C GLY A 743 49.98 -61.55 47.22
N LYS A 744 50.29 -60.39 47.81
CA LYS A 744 50.77 -60.28 49.21
C LYS A 744 49.70 -60.73 50.22
N ILE A 745 48.44 -60.37 49.99
CA ILE A 745 47.32 -60.80 50.84
C ILE A 745 47.13 -62.32 50.74
N GLN A 746 47.16 -62.88 49.53
CA GLN A 746 47.05 -64.32 49.30
C GLN A 746 48.17 -65.07 50.03
N TYR A 747 49.42 -64.64 49.88
CA TYR A 747 50.55 -65.21 50.60
C TYR A 747 50.32 -65.17 52.13
N GLY A 748 49.79 -64.07 52.66
CA GLY A 748 49.46 -63.93 54.08
C GLY A 748 48.33 -64.86 54.56
N ILE A 749 47.36 -65.17 53.70
CA ILE A 749 46.30 -66.16 53.97
C ILE A 749 46.91 -67.56 54.03
N ASP A 750 47.74 -67.91 53.03
CA ASP A 750 48.36 -69.24 52.91
C ASP A 750 49.30 -69.58 54.08
N HIS A 751 49.85 -68.55 54.74
CA HIS A 751 50.81 -68.69 55.85
C HIS A 751 50.24 -68.27 57.21
N ALA A 752 48.92 -68.13 57.33
CA ALA A 752 48.27 -67.71 58.56
C ALA A 752 48.38 -68.75 59.69
N LYS A 753 48.93 -68.35 60.85
CA LYS A 753 49.06 -69.24 62.03
C LYS A 753 47.74 -69.46 62.78
N THR A 754 46.70 -68.65 62.52
CA THR A 754 45.39 -68.75 63.18
C THR A 754 44.26 -68.56 62.18
N ARG A 755 43.13 -69.26 62.39
CA ARG A 755 41.93 -69.16 61.53
C ARG A 755 41.34 -67.75 61.51
N SER A 756 41.40 -67.03 62.63
CA SER A 756 40.92 -65.64 62.74
C SER A 756 41.67 -64.70 61.79
N TYR A 757 43.00 -64.81 61.75
CA TYR A 757 43.85 -64.00 60.86
C TYR A 757 43.60 -64.31 59.38
N ALA A 758 43.41 -65.58 59.03
CA ALA A 758 43.06 -65.99 57.67
C ALA A 758 41.70 -65.42 57.22
N ALA A 759 40.68 -65.44 58.10
CA ALA A 759 39.35 -64.93 57.81
C ALA A 759 39.34 -63.40 57.58
N GLU A 760 40.08 -62.63 58.39
CA GLU A 760 40.21 -61.18 58.20
C GLU A 760 40.87 -60.84 56.85
N ARG A 761 41.90 -61.59 56.46
CA ARG A 761 42.60 -61.40 55.18
C ARG A 761 41.75 -61.80 53.97
N GLU A 762 40.88 -62.79 54.08
CA GLU A 762 39.91 -63.14 53.02
C GLU A 762 38.93 -62.00 52.73
N VAL A 763 38.50 -61.24 53.75
CA VAL A 763 37.68 -60.03 53.54
C VAL A 763 38.46 -58.98 52.73
N TRP A 764 39.73 -58.76 53.05
CA TRP A 764 40.58 -57.80 52.33
C TRP A 764 40.85 -58.25 50.89
N LYS A 765 41.01 -59.56 50.67
CA LYS A 765 41.14 -60.16 49.33
C LYS A 765 39.91 -59.89 48.48
N ALA A 766 38.71 -60.13 49.02
CA ALA A 766 37.45 -59.85 48.33
C ALA A 766 37.31 -58.36 47.96
N GLN A 767 37.65 -57.45 48.88
CA GLN A 767 37.66 -56.01 48.62
C GLN A 767 38.65 -55.63 47.50
N LYS A 768 39.84 -56.23 47.47
CA LYS A 768 40.83 -55.97 46.41
C LYS A 768 40.40 -56.53 45.05
N ILE A 769 39.77 -57.70 45.02
CA ILE A 769 39.20 -58.27 43.79
C ILE A 769 38.11 -57.35 43.22
N SER A 770 37.18 -56.90 44.07
CA SER A 770 36.13 -55.95 43.68
C SER A 770 36.72 -54.65 43.10
N LYS A 771 37.76 -54.08 43.75
CA LYS A 771 38.44 -52.88 43.24
C LYS A 771 39.18 -53.12 41.92
N ILE A 772 39.76 -54.30 41.73
CA ILE A 772 40.40 -54.70 40.47
C ILE A 772 39.39 -54.74 39.32
N GLU A 773 38.19 -55.27 39.54
CA GLU A 773 37.13 -55.31 38.53
C GLU A 773 36.64 -53.91 38.17
N GLU A 774 36.48 -53.03 39.15
CA GLU A 774 36.12 -51.62 38.93
C GLU A 774 37.16 -50.90 38.05
N VAL A 775 38.44 -51.04 38.38
CA VAL A 775 39.53 -50.40 37.60
C VAL A 775 39.63 -50.98 36.19
N LYS A 776 39.42 -52.30 36.01
CA LYS A 776 39.35 -52.91 34.66
C LYS A 776 38.23 -52.31 33.81
N LYS A 777 37.06 -52.06 34.41
CA LYS A 777 35.93 -51.42 33.74
C LYS A 777 36.26 -49.98 33.33
N GLN A 778 36.92 -49.22 34.20
CA GLN A 778 37.40 -47.86 33.89
C GLN A 778 38.41 -47.85 32.74
N ILE A 779 39.39 -48.76 32.76
CA ILE A 779 40.36 -48.94 31.68
C ILE A 779 39.66 -49.22 30.34
N GLN A 780 38.65 -50.11 30.33
CA GLN A 780 37.89 -50.42 29.12
C GLN A 780 37.13 -49.20 28.59
N GLN A 781 36.47 -48.43 29.48
CA GLN A 781 35.80 -47.19 29.11
C GLN A 781 36.75 -46.14 28.53
N TRP A 782 37.97 -46.01 29.08
CA TRP A 782 38.97 -45.12 28.51
C TRP A 782 39.40 -45.53 27.10
N LYS A 783 39.59 -46.83 26.86
CA LYS A 783 39.95 -47.35 25.52
C LYS A 783 38.87 -47.06 24.48
N GLU A 784 37.60 -47.21 24.85
CA GLU A 784 36.46 -46.89 23.97
C GLU A 784 36.38 -45.39 23.66
N LYS A 785 36.50 -44.53 24.68
CA LYS A 785 36.51 -43.06 24.51
C LYS A 785 37.66 -42.59 23.61
N ILE A 786 38.87 -43.13 23.81
CA ILE A 786 40.03 -42.83 22.98
C ILE A 786 39.78 -43.26 21.53
N SER A 787 39.24 -44.48 21.31
CA SER A 787 38.96 -44.99 19.96
C SER A 787 37.92 -44.15 19.23
N SER A 788 36.86 -43.71 19.93
CA SER A 788 35.83 -42.83 19.37
C SER A 788 36.41 -41.47 18.98
N ALA A 789 37.18 -40.83 19.87
CA ALA A 789 37.81 -39.54 19.60
C ALA A 789 38.83 -39.63 18.44
N GLN A 790 39.56 -40.74 18.32
CA GLN A 790 40.46 -40.98 17.19
C GLN A 790 39.73 -41.08 15.86
N ARG A 791 38.53 -41.67 15.85
CA ARG A 791 37.69 -41.75 14.64
C ARG A 791 37.22 -40.36 14.22
N GLU A 792 36.70 -39.57 15.15
CA GLU A 792 36.26 -38.19 14.91
C GLU A 792 37.41 -37.32 14.38
N SER A 793 38.60 -37.43 14.98
CA SER A 793 39.81 -36.73 14.50
C SER A 793 40.18 -37.10 13.06
N ARG A 794 40.01 -38.37 12.65
CA ARG A 794 40.27 -38.83 11.28
C ARG A 794 39.22 -38.36 10.28
N GLU A 795 37.96 -38.23 10.70
CA GLU A 795 36.88 -37.75 9.85
C GLU A 795 36.96 -36.22 9.61
N LEU A 796 37.56 -35.48 10.56
CA LEU A 796 37.78 -34.03 10.44
C LEU A 796 39.03 -33.65 9.61
N LYS A 797 40.06 -34.51 9.59
CA LYS A 797 41.26 -34.38 8.76
C LYS A 797 40.95 -34.71 7.31
#